data_AF-A0A7X7XUI6-F1
#
_entry.id   AF-A0A7X7XUI6-F1
#
_cell.length_a   1.000
_cell.length_b   1.000
_cell.length_c   1.000
_cell.angle_alpha   90.00
_cell.angle_beta   90.00
_cell.angle_gamma   90.00
#
_symmetry.space_group_name_H-M   'P 1'
#
loop_
_entity.id
_entity.type
_entity.pdbx_description
1 polymer ?
#
loop_
_entity_poly.entity_id
_entity_poly.type
_entity_poly.pdbx_seq_one_letter_code
_entity_poly.pdbx_strand_id
1 'polypeptide(L)'
;MSKLIKILLIVIFTSSVVSFSVLNKSVKAEKLINETVKLGSNYALLAKALGVIDKNFLGDGSWKYERRTDKFEVFFPTYDLGEITIDDIQTIKFHTNKPLPTNNENPYNFYLVIYTKPDGINDNNWYGYRLIAEPYYSENINAPADSWIEWTTDSGSSNHLRFYDPDTTGSYGSYTDPFLQNIQQGPINWKIYYNGYPETNIDYGSEKILWFSFQTGSGWTNNFDGYLDGIIINFKNGNSLTIDLEDGANPVWVNDDWVGKLPGYEISPGKFYGYNAFDKIQDGVNVVTSSGTVYVAAGTYHEAITINKSLTLQGENKEETIIDGESNIGQIVTIKSSNVSITEFTIRNAKDYGIFINELTTPITGIQISDNIVHNISYQYGAAISGQRFSGEIVGNVIYNGGSTGINLAALDGDVNVKITNNSIHNNIEGIFFWAESGYFVNANIIGNEICNNKYGVYLYNQIDNIVIHENIIYGNTEYGVFNNVSKIVDATLNWWGANDGPGGVGSGSGNGVNENVDFDPWLILDVSADPTTIPADGLSTSNITAQFKDNYGVIPDDIGNLPTMLIHFTTDKGTINPTEVNTDSSGRATTTLTSLTTPCIAKITASAPPYTPNSEDSIFVEFTTLCSISGYKWNDLNEDGIWDENEPPISGWEIYIDLNNNGYWNEDEPKTLTDENGFYSFIIDEVNFDYTNWIECSNNPVFDPSSKVYYPSIIKISQSDYRMWYGSDSGIGYATSSD
;
A
#
# COMPACT_ATOMS: atom_id res chain seq x y z
N MET A 1 -57.34 -12.58 8.74
CA MET A 1 -56.58 -11.40 9.22
C MET A 1 -55.66 -11.87 10.33
N SER A 2 -54.70 -12.71 9.96
CA SER A 2 -54.12 -13.76 10.81
C SER A 2 -52.62 -13.89 10.58
N LYS A 3 -51.85 -14.03 11.67
CA LYS A 3 -50.43 -14.44 11.73
C LYS A 3 -49.48 -13.65 10.83
N LEU A 4 -49.09 -12.42 11.21
CA LEU A 4 -47.81 -11.81 10.79
C LEU A 4 -47.42 -10.52 11.56
N ILE A 5 -47.88 -10.33 12.80
CA ILE A 5 -47.57 -9.12 13.59
C ILE A 5 -47.20 -9.56 15.01
N LYS A 6 -45.90 -9.60 15.32
CA LYS A 6 -45.21 -9.53 16.63
C LYS A 6 -43.89 -10.31 16.52
N ILE A 7 -42.82 -9.77 17.11
CA ILE A 7 -41.40 -10.17 17.03
C ILE A 7 -40.62 -9.46 15.90
N LEU A 8 -40.44 -8.15 16.10
CA LEU A 8 -39.30 -7.38 15.61
C LEU A 8 -39.10 -6.21 16.61
N LEU A 9 -38.45 -6.49 17.73
CA LEU A 9 -37.87 -5.46 18.60
C LEU A 9 -36.39 -5.82 18.78
N ILE A 10 -35.60 -5.39 17.81
CA ILE A 10 -34.14 -5.39 17.82
C ILE A 10 -33.75 -3.96 18.17
N VAL A 11 -32.81 -3.81 19.10
CA VAL A 11 -32.28 -2.57 19.70
C VAL A 11 -32.45 -1.32 18.81
N ILE A 12 -33.22 -0.34 19.32
CA ILE A 12 -33.22 1.13 19.06
C ILE A 12 -34.65 1.68 19.30
N PHE A 13 -34.86 2.30 20.47
CA PHE A 13 -35.67 3.51 20.60
C PHE A 13 -34.73 4.48 21.32
N THR A 14 -33.86 5.22 20.64
CA THR A 14 -34.20 6.36 19.79
C THR A 14 -33.19 6.59 18.65
N SER A 15 -33.72 7.06 17.51
CA SER A 15 -33.08 7.65 16.31
C SER A 15 -32.50 6.71 15.24
N SER A 16 -33.13 6.85 14.06
CA SER A 16 -32.60 6.68 12.68
C SER A 16 -32.46 5.27 12.09
N VAL A 17 -33.15 5.12 10.96
CA VAL A 17 -33.35 3.94 10.08
C VAL A 17 -32.08 3.63 9.28
N VAL A 18 -31.81 2.36 8.95
CA VAL A 18 -31.58 1.83 7.56
C VAL A 18 -31.23 0.31 7.55
N SER A 19 -32.07 -0.40 6.76
CA SER A 19 -31.94 -1.68 6.03
C SER A 19 -31.63 -3.02 6.75
N PHE A 20 -32.66 -3.86 6.81
CA PHE A 20 -32.60 -5.32 7.01
C PHE A 20 -33.12 -6.01 5.75
N SER A 21 -32.29 -6.82 5.10
CA SER A 21 -32.75 -7.90 4.23
C SER A 21 -31.77 -9.07 4.31
N VAL A 22 -32.32 -10.29 4.36
CA VAL A 22 -31.65 -11.60 4.48
C VAL A 22 -31.40 -12.07 5.93
N LEU A 23 -32.46 -12.43 6.65
CA LEU A 23 -32.38 -13.35 7.79
C LEU A 23 -33.51 -14.37 7.70
N ASN A 24 -33.26 -15.40 6.90
CA ASN A 24 -34.07 -16.61 6.91
C ASN A 24 -33.14 -17.81 6.68
N LYS A 25 -32.32 -18.12 7.69
CA LYS A 25 -31.82 -19.47 7.93
C LYS A 25 -31.58 -19.62 9.42
N SER A 26 -32.52 -20.34 10.03
CA SER A 26 -32.42 -21.00 11.32
C SER A 26 -31.04 -21.65 11.50
N VAL A 27 -30.21 -21.03 12.34
CA VAL A 27 -29.17 -21.79 13.04
C VAL A 27 -29.91 -22.62 14.07
N LYS A 28 -29.96 -23.93 13.85
CA LYS A 28 -30.53 -24.89 14.81
C LYS A 28 -29.72 -24.85 16.10
N ALA A 29 -30.41 -25.02 17.23
CA ALA A 29 -29.89 -25.04 18.60
C ALA A 29 -28.94 -26.22 18.94
N GLU A 30 -28.03 -26.60 18.04
CA GLU A 30 -27.00 -27.64 18.26
C GLU A 30 -25.59 -27.06 18.44
N LYS A 31 -25.42 -25.73 18.53
CA LYS A 31 -24.10 -25.09 18.64
C LYS A 31 -23.98 -24.16 19.84
N LEU A 32 -24.16 -24.71 21.05
CA LEU A 32 -23.68 -24.12 22.29
C LEU A 32 -22.59 -25.05 22.83
N ILE A 33 -21.39 -24.98 22.28
CA ILE A 33 -20.23 -25.75 22.74
C ILE A 33 -19.26 -24.74 23.35
N ASN A 34 -19.24 -24.59 24.67
CA ASN A 34 -18.21 -23.86 25.42
C ASN A 34 -17.69 -22.58 24.73
N GLU A 35 -18.59 -21.70 24.30
CA GLU A 35 -18.23 -20.52 23.51
C GLU A 35 -17.95 -19.31 24.43
N THR A 36 -16.89 -18.58 24.10
CA THR A 36 -16.61 -17.25 24.64
C THR A 36 -17.10 -16.21 23.64
N VAL A 37 -18.08 -15.42 24.03
CA VAL A 37 -18.60 -14.27 23.28
C VAL A 37 -17.77 -13.05 23.66
N LYS A 38 -17.01 -12.50 22.72
CA LYS A 38 -16.21 -11.28 22.94
C LYS A 38 -16.96 -10.05 22.47
N LEU A 39 -17.10 -9.04 23.32
CA LEU A 39 -17.78 -7.79 22.99
C LEU A 39 -16.89 -6.60 23.31
N GLY A 40 -16.74 -5.71 22.32
CA GLY A 40 -15.91 -4.51 22.44
C GLY A 40 -16.63 -3.30 23.04
N SER A 41 -15.85 -2.22 23.24
CA SER A 41 -16.28 -0.93 23.77
C SER A 41 -17.43 -0.25 23.00
N ASN A 42 -17.61 -0.52 21.71
CA ASN A 42 -18.78 -0.04 20.94
C ASN A 42 -20.11 -0.54 21.53
N TYR A 43 -20.16 -1.78 22.04
CA TYR A 43 -21.35 -2.31 22.69
C TYR A 43 -21.53 -1.77 24.11
N ALA A 44 -20.43 -1.45 24.78
CA ALA A 44 -20.48 -0.76 26.06
C ALA A 44 -21.25 0.56 25.91
N LEU A 45 -20.93 1.38 24.90
CA LEU A 45 -21.60 2.65 24.65
C LEU A 45 -23.11 2.49 24.40
N LEU A 46 -23.51 1.47 23.63
CA LEU A 46 -24.92 1.15 23.40
C LEU A 46 -25.63 0.74 24.69
N ALA A 47 -24.94 0.02 25.56
CA ALA A 47 -25.41 -0.35 26.90
C ALA A 47 -25.28 0.76 27.94
N LYS A 48 -24.85 1.97 27.56
CA LYS A 48 -24.60 3.12 28.47
C LYS A 48 -23.43 2.91 29.44
N ALA A 49 -22.47 2.09 29.05
CA ALA A 49 -21.17 1.91 29.70
C ALA A 49 -20.03 2.51 28.84
N LEU A 50 -18.83 2.46 29.39
CA LEU A 50 -17.55 2.68 28.72
C LEU A 50 -16.79 1.36 28.77
N GLY A 51 -16.10 0.97 27.71
CA GLY A 51 -15.02 0.00 27.88
C GLY A 51 -13.89 0.65 28.69
N VAL A 52 -13.16 -0.16 29.47
CA VAL A 52 -11.89 0.23 30.08
C VAL A 52 -10.86 -0.92 30.01
N ILE A 53 -9.59 -0.62 29.75
CA ILE A 53 -8.47 -1.60 29.78
C ILE A 53 -7.71 -1.65 31.11
N ASP A 54 -7.88 -0.65 31.99
CA ASP A 54 -7.07 -0.51 33.23
C ASP A 54 -7.65 -1.29 34.43
N LYS A 55 -8.88 -1.78 34.29
CA LYS A 55 -9.52 -2.71 35.23
C LYS A 55 -10.17 -3.84 34.45
N ASN A 56 -9.79 -5.07 34.78
CA ASN A 56 -10.38 -6.30 34.23
C ASN A 56 -10.37 -7.42 35.29
N PHE A 57 -11.23 -8.40 35.08
CA PHE A 57 -11.27 -9.68 35.79
C PHE A 57 -11.01 -10.83 34.83
N LEU A 58 -11.71 -10.83 33.69
CA LEU A 58 -11.54 -11.76 32.58
C LEU A 58 -11.00 -10.97 31.38
N GLY A 59 -10.01 -11.51 30.69
CA GLY A 59 -9.45 -10.82 29.53
C GLY A 59 -8.62 -9.59 29.91
N ASP A 60 -8.57 -8.61 29.01
CA ASP A 60 -7.73 -7.43 29.11
C ASP A 60 -8.50 -6.15 29.51
N GLY A 61 -9.83 -6.20 29.58
CA GLY A 61 -10.69 -5.06 29.88
C GLY A 61 -11.97 -5.40 30.66
N SER A 62 -12.77 -4.38 30.97
CA SER A 62 -14.11 -4.52 31.52
C SER A 62 -15.02 -3.40 31.04
N TRP A 63 -16.31 -3.47 31.37
CA TRP A 63 -17.23 -2.36 31.13
C TRP A 63 -17.51 -1.57 32.40
N LYS A 64 -17.25 -0.26 32.35
CA LYS A 64 -17.52 0.70 33.42
C LYS A 64 -18.83 1.44 33.18
N TYR A 65 -19.67 1.51 34.20
CA TYR A 65 -20.76 2.47 34.28
C TYR A 65 -20.42 3.57 35.28
N GLU A 66 -20.48 4.84 34.88
CA GLU A 66 -20.16 5.99 35.73
C GLU A 66 -21.28 7.04 35.70
N ARG A 67 -22.06 7.11 36.79
CA ARG A 67 -22.98 8.21 37.15
C ARG A 67 -23.65 8.90 35.96
N ARG A 68 -24.42 8.14 35.20
CA ARG A 68 -25.23 8.63 34.07
C ARG A 68 -26.69 8.86 34.47
N THR A 69 -27.42 9.57 33.60
CA THR A 69 -28.86 9.83 33.79
C THR A 69 -29.74 8.70 33.25
N ASP A 70 -29.22 7.89 32.33
CA ASP A 70 -29.85 6.71 31.76
C ASP A 70 -29.33 5.43 32.41
N LYS A 71 -30.17 4.40 32.49
CA LYS A 71 -29.74 3.13 33.07
C LYS A 71 -28.87 2.34 32.09
N PHE A 72 -27.92 1.59 32.66
CA PHE A 72 -27.21 0.56 31.95
C PHE A 72 -28.14 -0.61 31.72
N GLU A 73 -28.18 -1.09 30.48
CA GLU A 73 -28.84 -2.34 30.14
C GLU A 73 -28.11 -3.00 28.98
N VAL A 74 -27.72 -4.24 29.19
CA VAL A 74 -27.26 -5.12 28.12
C VAL A 74 -28.06 -6.42 28.15
N PHE A 75 -28.42 -6.92 26.98
CA PHE A 75 -29.17 -8.16 26.81
C PHE A 75 -28.27 -9.17 26.11
N PHE A 76 -28.10 -10.30 26.77
CA PHE A 76 -27.43 -11.48 26.28
C PHE A 76 -28.43 -12.62 26.22
N PRO A 77 -28.24 -13.60 25.36
CA PRO A 77 -27.23 -13.67 24.33
C PRO A 77 -27.77 -13.18 22.99
N THR A 78 -26.96 -12.58 22.12
CA THR A 78 -27.33 -12.07 20.77
C THR A 78 -27.92 -13.12 19.79
N TYR A 79 -28.25 -14.33 20.27
CA TYR A 79 -28.79 -15.48 19.56
C TYR A 79 -30.09 -16.01 20.22
N ASP A 80 -30.80 -16.90 19.51
CA ASP A 80 -31.88 -17.68 20.10
C ASP A 80 -31.28 -18.81 20.98
N LEU A 81 -31.46 -18.72 22.30
CA LEU A 81 -31.09 -19.79 23.27
C LEU A 81 -31.80 -21.13 23.01
N GLY A 82 -32.69 -21.18 22.02
CA GLY A 82 -33.39 -22.38 21.59
C GLY A 82 -34.40 -22.82 22.63
N GLU A 83 -34.27 -24.06 23.08
CA GLU A 83 -35.19 -24.71 24.01
C GLU A 83 -34.67 -24.73 25.46
N ILE A 84 -33.56 -24.05 25.75
CA ILE A 84 -33.00 -23.97 27.11
C ILE A 84 -34.01 -23.36 28.05
N THR A 85 -34.31 -24.06 29.14
CA THR A 85 -35.20 -23.58 30.20
C THR A 85 -34.42 -23.09 31.42
N ILE A 86 -35.12 -22.49 32.38
CA ILE A 86 -34.51 -22.14 33.68
C ILE A 86 -33.99 -23.39 34.39
N ASP A 87 -34.64 -24.55 34.25
CA ASP A 87 -34.19 -25.82 34.82
C ASP A 87 -32.85 -26.31 34.25
N ASP A 88 -32.49 -25.91 33.03
CA ASP A 88 -31.24 -26.31 32.41
C ASP A 88 -30.03 -25.53 32.96
N ILE A 89 -30.25 -24.41 33.65
CA ILE A 89 -29.17 -23.60 34.23
C ILE A 89 -28.51 -24.39 35.37
N GLN A 90 -27.19 -24.57 35.31
CA GLN A 90 -26.42 -25.11 36.41
C GLN A 90 -25.95 -23.98 37.33
N THR A 91 -25.22 -23.01 36.77
CA THR A 91 -24.65 -21.89 37.53
C THR A 91 -24.66 -20.63 36.70
N ILE A 92 -24.86 -19.48 37.32
CA ILE A 92 -24.58 -18.16 36.74
C ILE A 92 -23.56 -17.47 37.64
N LYS A 93 -22.57 -16.84 37.04
CA LYS A 93 -21.51 -16.07 37.68
C LYS A 93 -21.32 -14.76 36.93
N PHE A 94 -21.12 -13.68 37.66
CA PHE A 94 -20.65 -12.41 37.09
C PHE A 94 -19.83 -11.67 38.13
N HIS A 95 -18.93 -10.81 37.67
CA HIS A 95 -17.99 -10.11 38.51
C HIS A 95 -18.26 -8.61 38.46
N THR A 96 -18.27 -7.99 39.63
CA THR A 96 -18.36 -6.53 39.73
C THR A 96 -17.22 -5.97 40.56
N ASN A 97 -16.72 -4.80 40.20
CA ASN A 97 -15.81 -4.01 41.01
C ASN A 97 -16.44 -2.63 41.23
N LYS A 98 -16.36 -2.08 42.45
CA LYS A 98 -16.93 -0.76 42.77
C LYS A 98 -15.96 0.06 43.59
N PRO A 99 -15.85 1.39 43.36
CA PRO A 99 -15.02 2.26 44.19
C PRO A 99 -15.49 2.37 45.64
N LEU A 100 -16.79 2.15 45.89
CA LEU A 100 -17.37 2.15 47.23
C LEU A 100 -17.83 0.72 47.58
N PRO A 101 -17.72 0.32 48.86
CA PRO A 101 -18.16 -1.01 49.27
C PRO A 101 -19.65 -1.20 48.99
N THR A 102 -20.08 -2.43 48.75
CA THR A 102 -21.51 -2.77 48.75
C THR A 102 -21.90 -3.20 50.15
N ASN A 103 -22.80 -2.43 50.74
CA ASN A 103 -23.32 -2.61 52.10
C ASN A 103 -24.68 -1.90 52.20
N ASN A 104 -25.25 -1.82 53.40
CA ASN A 104 -26.54 -1.16 53.61
C ASN A 104 -26.56 0.35 53.28
N GLU A 105 -25.40 1.02 53.26
CA GLU A 105 -25.30 2.45 52.94
C GLU A 105 -25.14 2.70 51.43
N ASN A 106 -24.46 1.79 50.71
CA ASN A 106 -24.28 1.82 49.27
C ASN A 106 -24.68 0.48 48.60
N PRO A 107 -25.98 0.18 48.57
CA PRO A 107 -26.48 -1.15 48.22
C PRO A 107 -26.45 -1.48 46.73
N TYR A 108 -26.33 -0.46 45.88
CA TYR A 108 -26.56 -0.59 44.44
C TYR A 108 -25.47 -1.38 43.74
N ASN A 109 -25.85 -2.26 42.81
CA ASN A 109 -24.90 -2.96 41.95
C ASN A 109 -25.52 -3.21 40.55
N PHE A 110 -24.72 -3.73 39.62
CA PHE A 110 -25.28 -4.41 38.46
C PHE A 110 -26.07 -5.63 38.93
N TYR A 111 -27.26 -5.83 38.38
CA TYR A 111 -28.08 -7.00 38.68
C TYR A 111 -28.36 -7.80 37.43
N LEU A 112 -28.60 -9.09 37.65
CA LEU A 112 -28.98 -10.04 36.62
C LEU A 112 -30.50 -10.03 36.45
N VAL A 113 -30.95 -10.14 35.21
CA VAL A 113 -32.34 -10.36 34.84
C VAL A 113 -32.42 -11.55 33.90
N ILE A 114 -33.34 -12.48 34.13
CA ILE A 114 -33.66 -13.58 33.23
C ILE A 114 -35.05 -13.31 32.66
N TYR A 115 -35.11 -13.03 31.37
CA TYR A 115 -36.36 -12.93 30.61
C TYR A 115 -36.68 -14.28 29.99
N THR A 116 -37.95 -14.71 30.08
CA THR A 116 -38.43 -15.94 29.43
C THR A 116 -39.22 -15.61 28.16
N LYS A 117 -39.34 -16.58 27.25
CA LYS A 117 -40.06 -16.42 25.99
C LYS A 117 -41.57 -16.30 26.26
N PRO A 118 -42.30 -15.44 25.53
CA PRO A 118 -43.76 -15.47 25.58
C PRO A 118 -44.28 -16.83 25.13
N ASP A 119 -45.18 -17.43 25.90
CA ASP A 119 -45.79 -18.73 25.59
C ASP A 119 -47.33 -18.61 25.41
N GLY A 120 -47.88 -17.41 25.57
CA GLY A 120 -49.31 -17.11 25.53
C GLY A 120 -49.98 -17.16 26.90
N ILE A 121 -49.24 -17.45 27.96
CA ILE A 121 -49.70 -17.59 29.34
C ILE A 121 -48.90 -16.62 30.20
N ASN A 122 -49.56 -15.57 30.71
CA ASN A 122 -48.95 -14.55 31.59
C ASN A 122 -47.83 -13.72 30.95
N ASP A 123 -47.93 -13.44 29.65
CA ASP A 123 -46.96 -12.62 28.92
C ASP A 123 -47.05 -11.11 29.22
N ASN A 124 -45.91 -10.46 29.38
CA ASN A 124 -45.79 -9.00 29.42
C ASN A 124 -45.27 -8.45 28.08
N ASN A 125 -46.18 -8.26 27.13
CA ASN A 125 -46.01 -7.69 25.78
C ASN A 125 -44.99 -8.41 24.87
N TRP A 126 -43.72 -8.49 25.28
CA TRP A 126 -42.59 -9.02 24.51
C TRP A 126 -41.80 -10.13 25.22
N TYR A 127 -42.07 -10.42 26.49
CA TYR A 127 -41.52 -11.56 27.25
C TYR A 127 -42.62 -12.30 28.02
N GLY A 128 -42.34 -13.52 28.47
CA GLY A 128 -43.18 -14.29 29.39
C GLY A 128 -43.02 -13.74 30.82
N TYR A 129 -42.12 -14.38 31.58
CA TYR A 129 -41.70 -13.97 32.92
C TYR A 129 -40.38 -13.23 32.94
N ARG A 130 -40.15 -12.49 34.03
CA ARG A 130 -38.90 -11.79 34.32
C ARG A 130 -38.47 -12.09 35.75
N LEU A 131 -37.35 -12.81 35.90
CA LEU A 131 -36.72 -13.04 37.19
C LEU A 131 -35.54 -12.09 37.37
N ILE A 132 -35.46 -11.41 38.52
CA ILE A 132 -34.37 -10.49 38.85
C ILE A 132 -33.56 -11.08 40.00
N ALA A 133 -32.23 -11.06 39.85
CA ALA A 133 -31.27 -11.36 40.91
C ALA A 133 -30.37 -10.16 41.15
N GLU A 134 -30.68 -9.40 42.21
CA GLU A 134 -29.92 -8.23 42.61
C GLU A 134 -28.95 -8.56 43.76
N PRO A 135 -27.65 -8.22 43.63
CA PRO A 135 -26.65 -8.45 44.66
C PRO A 135 -27.03 -7.93 46.06
N TYR A 136 -27.85 -6.89 46.14
CA TYR A 136 -28.35 -6.34 47.40
C TYR A 136 -29.06 -7.38 48.28
N TYR A 137 -29.78 -8.32 47.67
CA TYR A 137 -30.53 -9.36 48.38
C TYR A 137 -29.80 -10.70 48.50
N SER A 138 -28.53 -10.76 48.07
CA SER A 138 -27.72 -11.97 48.20
C SER A 138 -27.48 -12.35 49.68
N GLU A 139 -27.08 -13.61 49.91
CA GLU A 139 -26.88 -14.13 51.27
C GLU A 139 -25.83 -13.34 52.07
N ASN A 140 -24.81 -12.80 51.41
CA ASN A 140 -23.84 -11.86 51.97
C ASN A 140 -23.63 -10.68 51.01
N ILE A 141 -24.14 -9.51 51.40
CA ILE A 141 -23.96 -8.26 50.67
C ILE A 141 -22.52 -7.71 50.74
N ASN A 142 -21.70 -8.16 51.70
CA ASN A 142 -20.42 -7.51 52.00
C ASN A 142 -19.39 -7.70 50.88
N ALA A 143 -19.29 -6.68 50.03
CA ALA A 143 -18.28 -6.55 48.99
C ALA A 143 -17.34 -5.38 49.36
N PRO A 144 -16.04 -5.62 49.60
CA PRO A 144 -15.08 -4.55 49.82
C PRO A 144 -14.95 -3.63 48.60
N ALA A 145 -14.58 -2.38 48.86
CA ALA A 145 -14.26 -1.41 47.81
C ALA A 145 -13.08 -1.88 46.95
N ASP A 146 -13.09 -1.47 45.69
CA ASP A 146 -12.03 -1.64 44.68
C ASP A 146 -11.53 -3.08 44.49
N SER A 147 -12.37 -4.07 44.80
CA SER A 147 -12.07 -5.49 44.62
C SER A 147 -13.08 -6.13 43.67
N TRP A 148 -12.63 -7.10 42.87
CA TRP A 148 -13.53 -7.91 42.04
C TRP A 148 -14.29 -8.91 42.90
N ILE A 149 -15.61 -8.88 42.79
CA ILE A 149 -16.53 -9.68 43.58
C ILE A 149 -17.32 -10.58 42.65
N GLU A 150 -17.22 -11.89 42.87
CA GLU A 150 -18.09 -12.87 42.22
C GLU A 150 -19.48 -12.84 42.87
N TRP A 151 -20.52 -12.71 42.05
CA TRP A 151 -21.91 -12.97 42.41
C TRP A 151 -22.36 -14.22 41.68
N THR A 152 -22.95 -15.17 42.42
CA THR A 152 -23.20 -16.50 41.85
C THR A 152 -24.48 -17.16 42.32
N THR A 153 -25.02 -18.07 41.52
CA THR A 153 -26.11 -18.97 41.91
C THR A 153 -25.63 -20.27 42.54
N ASP A 154 -24.31 -20.49 42.69
CA ASP A 154 -23.74 -21.67 43.35
C ASP A 154 -24.08 -21.73 44.84
N SER A 155 -24.62 -22.86 45.28
CA SER A 155 -24.92 -23.11 46.69
C SER A 155 -23.64 -23.15 47.53
N GLY A 156 -23.63 -22.46 48.67
CA GLY A 156 -22.49 -22.42 49.59
C GLY A 156 -21.46 -21.32 49.30
N SER A 157 -21.68 -20.49 48.27
CA SER A 157 -20.98 -19.22 48.11
C SER A 157 -21.50 -18.19 49.10
N SER A 158 -20.65 -17.30 49.61
CA SER A 158 -21.13 -16.19 50.45
C SER A 158 -22.00 -15.21 49.66
N ASN A 159 -21.73 -15.01 48.38
CA ASN A 159 -22.44 -14.03 47.54
C ASN A 159 -23.53 -14.71 46.71
N HIS A 160 -24.28 -15.62 47.36
CA HIS A 160 -25.30 -16.45 46.72
C HIS A 160 -26.55 -15.64 46.37
N LEU A 161 -26.91 -15.62 45.08
CA LEU A 161 -27.98 -14.80 44.50
C LEU A 161 -29.38 -15.37 44.74
N ARG A 162 -30.30 -14.50 45.15
CA ARG A 162 -31.75 -14.77 45.26
C ARG A 162 -32.49 -14.19 44.07
N PHE A 163 -33.64 -14.77 43.73
CA PHE A 163 -34.47 -14.37 42.61
C PHE A 163 -35.87 -13.97 43.04
N TYR A 164 -36.38 -12.89 42.44
CA TYR A 164 -37.76 -12.47 42.58
C TYR A 164 -38.38 -12.12 41.22
N ASP A 165 -39.71 -12.23 41.14
CA ASP A 165 -40.49 -11.80 39.99
C ASP A 165 -41.21 -10.48 40.33
N PRO A 166 -40.73 -9.33 39.85
CA PRO A 166 -41.38 -8.04 40.15
C PRO A 166 -42.75 -7.89 39.51
N ASP A 167 -43.05 -8.61 38.42
CA ASP A 167 -44.33 -8.51 37.71
C ASP A 167 -45.42 -9.28 38.46
N THR A 168 -45.05 -10.37 39.13
CA THR A 168 -45.94 -11.13 40.02
C THR A 168 -46.02 -10.52 41.43
N THR A 169 -44.89 -10.09 41.99
CA THR A 169 -44.82 -9.65 43.40
C THR A 169 -45.06 -8.16 43.56
N GLY A 170 -44.96 -7.34 42.51
CA GLY A 170 -45.11 -5.87 42.59
C GLY A 170 -44.13 -5.19 43.56
N SER A 171 -43.07 -5.89 43.98
CA SER A 171 -42.13 -5.45 45.01
C SER A 171 -40.71 -5.39 44.47
N TYR A 172 -39.88 -4.61 45.16
CA TYR A 172 -38.43 -4.76 45.10
C TYR A 172 -38.08 -5.98 45.98
N GLY A 173 -37.09 -6.80 45.60
CA GLY A 173 -36.81 -8.09 46.23
C GLY A 173 -36.63 -8.09 47.76
N SER A 174 -36.37 -9.26 48.33
CA SER A 174 -36.26 -9.51 49.76
C SER A 174 -35.12 -10.49 50.10
N TYR A 175 -34.55 -10.34 51.30
CA TYR A 175 -33.58 -11.29 51.87
C TYR A 175 -34.15 -12.69 52.14
N THR A 176 -35.47 -12.86 52.02
CA THR A 176 -36.15 -14.14 52.16
C THR A 176 -36.37 -14.86 50.83
N ASP A 177 -36.07 -14.21 49.71
CA ASP A 177 -36.41 -14.72 48.38
C ASP A 177 -35.72 -16.06 48.04
N PRO A 178 -36.35 -16.87 47.17
CA PRO A 178 -35.81 -18.15 46.78
C PRO A 178 -34.47 -18.03 46.03
N PHE A 179 -33.60 -19.02 46.22
CA PHE A 179 -32.42 -19.21 45.37
C PHE A 179 -32.80 -19.91 44.06
N LEU A 180 -31.89 -19.92 43.07
CA LEU A 180 -32.10 -20.62 41.80
C LEU A 180 -32.52 -22.09 42.02
N GLN A 181 -31.90 -22.78 42.98
CA GLN A 181 -32.22 -24.18 43.28
C GLN A 181 -33.66 -24.36 43.78
N ASN A 182 -34.24 -23.36 44.45
CA ASN A 182 -35.64 -23.41 44.86
C ASN A 182 -36.56 -23.18 43.67
N ILE A 183 -36.22 -22.23 42.79
CA ILE A 183 -36.95 -21.98 41.54
C ILE A 183 -37.01 -23.26 40.68
N GLN A 184 -35.92 -24.04 40.65
CA GLN A 184 -35.79 -25.28 39.87
C GLN A 184 -36.37 -26.54 40.53
N GLN A 185 -36.86 -26.46 41.78
CA GLN A 185 -37.41 -27.63 42.49
C GLN A 185 -38.89 -27.88 42.14
N GLY A 186 -39.57 -26.90 41.55
CA GLY A 186 -40.98 -26.96 41.17
C GLY A 186 -41.70 -25.62 41.34
N PRO A 187 -43.04 -25.60 41.25
CA PRO A 187 -43.81 -24.36 41.26
C PRO A 187 -43.61 -23.51 42.53
N ILE A 188 -43.40 -22.22 42.35
CA ILE A 188 -43.20 -21.23 43.42
C ILE A 188 -44.53 -20.59 43.81
N ASN A 189 -44.74 -20.46 45.12
CA ASN A 189 -45.84 -19.72 45.71
C ASN A 189 -45.36 -18.49 46.45
N TRP A 190 -45.51 -17.32 45.83
CA TRP A 190 -44.99 -16.05 46.34
C TRP A 190 -45.62 -15.60 47.67
N LYS A 191 -46.82 -16.08 48.02
CA LYS A 191 -47.47 -15.81 49.32
C LYS A 191 -46.64 -16.30 50.51
N ILE A 192 -45.80 -17.31 50.31
CA ILE A 192 -44.89 -17.83 51.34
C ILE A 192 -43.82 -16.79 51.71
N TYR A 193 -43.39 -16.00 50.72
CA TYR A 193 -42.31 -15.01 50.86
C TYR A 193 -42.86 -13.62 51.20
N TYR A 194 -44.03 -13.27 50.69
CA TYR A 194 -44.66 -11.98 50.88
C TYR A 194 -46.07 -12.12 51.47
N ASN A 195 -46.21 -11.69 52.73
CA ASN A 195 -47.48 -11.77 53.43
C ASN A 195 -48.54 -10.85 52.78
N GLY A 196 -49.70 -11.40 52.41
CA GLY A 196 -50.81 -10.65 51.80
C GLY A 196 -50.98 -10.83 50.28
N TYR A 197 -50.13 -11.64 49.63
CA TYR A 197 -50.24 -11.93 48.21
C TYR A 197 -51.18 -13.12 47.91
N PRO A 198 -51.76 -13.18 46.69
CA PRO A 198 -52.62 -14.29 46.30
C PRO A 198 -51.85 -15.61 46.27
N GLU A 199 -52.56 -16.70 46.56
CA GLU A 199 -51.99 -18.04 46.52
C GLU A 199 -51.96 -18.53 45.06
N THR A 200 -50.82 -18.35 44.41
CA THR A 200 -50.58 -18.75 43.03
C THR A 200 -49.34 -19.62 42.97
N ASN A 201 -49.39 -20.72 42.21
CA ASN A 201 -48.24 -21.57 41.95
C ASN A 201 -47.76 -21.30 40.53
N ILE A 202 -46.53 -20.84 40.36
CA ILE A 202 -45.93 -20.52 39.06
C ILE A 202 -44.71 -21.40 38.87
N ASP A 203 -44.69 -22.16 37.77
CA ASP A 203 -43.55 -22.99 37.40
C ASP A 203 -42.61 -22.19 36.48
N TYR A 204 -41.58 -21.59 37.07
CA TYR A 204 -40.55 -20.90 36.30
C TYR A 204 -39.55 -21.89 35.69
N GLY A 205 -39.36 -23.08 36.27
CA GLY A 205 -38.33 -24.04 35.84
C GLY A 205 -38.51 -24.49 34.39
N SER A 206 -39.77 -24.70 33.98
CA SER A 206 -40.14 -25.08 32.61
C SER A 206 -40.07 -23.95 31.59
N GLU A 207 -39.92 -22.70 32.03
CA GLU A 207 -39.94 -21.54 31.14
C GLU A 207 -38.68 -21.46 30.30
N LYS A 208 -38.86 -21.24 28.99
CA LYS A 208 -37.76 -21.10 28.04
C LYS A 208 -37.10 -19.76 28.18
N ILE A 209 -35.78 -19.72 28.26
CA ILE A 209 -35.03 -18.48 28.38
C ILE A 209 -35.08 -17.73 27.05
N LEU A 210 -35.37 -16.43 27.14
CA LEU A 210 -35.29 -15.48 26.05
C LEU A 210 -33.96 -14.69 26.13
N TRP A 211 -33.66 -14.05 27.27
CA TRP A 211 -32.43 -13.28 27.48
C TRP A 211 -31.96 -13.33 28.94
N PHE A 212 -30.65 -13.43 29.16
CA PHE A 212 -29.95 -12.93 30.35
C PHE A 212 -29.58 -11.47 30.15
N SER A 213 -29.97 -10.58 31.05
CA SER A 213 -29.64 -9.16 30.96
C SER A 213 -28.92 -8.70 32.22
N PHE A 214 -27.94 -7.83 32.04
CA PHE A 214 -27.28 -7.14 33.14
C PHE A 214 -27.66 -5.68 33.10
N GLN A 215 -28.11 -5.16 34.24
CA GLN A 215 -28.74 -3.84 34.27
C GLN A 215 -28.37 -3.06 35.53
N THR A 216 -28.62 -1.75 35.48
CA THR A 216 -28.72 -0.90 36.67
C THR A 216 -30.17 -0.44 36.88
N GLY A 217 -30.51 0.02 38.08
CA GLY A 217 -31.87 0.47 38.40
C GLY A 217 -32.05 1.94 38.08
N SER A 218 -33.16 2.29 37.41
CA SER A 218 -33.43 3.66 36.97
C SER A 218 -33.41 4.72 38.08
N GLY A 219 -33.65 4.31 39.33
CA GLY A 219 -33.71 5.22 40.48
C GLY A 219 -32.37 5.62 41.09
N TRP A 220 -31.28 4.90 40.77
CA TRP A 220 -29.95 5.12 41.35
C TRP A 220 -28.82 5.29 40.33
N THR A 221 -29.17 5.40 39.05
CA THR A 221 -28.25 5.64 37.93
C THR A 221 -27.29 6.80 38.16
N ASN A 222 -27.78 7.89 38.75
CA ASN A 222 -26.99 9.10 39.01
C ASN A 222 -25.91 8.93 40.09
N ASN A 223 -26.03 7.91 40.95
CA ASN A 223 -25.14 7.69 42.09
C ASN A 223 -24.37 6.37 41.99
N PHE A 224 -24.56 5.60 40.91
CA PHE A 224 -23.90 4.32 40.72
C PHE A 224 -22.60 4.47 39.92
N ASP A 225 -21.55 3.83 40.41
CA ASP A 225 -20.22 3.75 39.80
C ASP A 225 -19.68 2.34 40.03
N GLY A 226 -19.38 1.63 38.95
CA GLY A 226 -18.93 0.25 39.02
C GLY A 226 -18.52 -0.32 37.67
N TYR A 227 -17.82 -1.44 37.74
CA TYR A 227 -17.31 -2.22 36.61
C TYR A 227 -18.03 -3.57 36.59
N LEU A 228 -18.35 -4.07 35.40
CA LEU A 228 -18.93 -5.38 35.13
C LEU A 228 -17.99 -6.17 34.24
N ASP A 229 -17.75 -7.43 34.62
CA ASP A 229 -16.92 -8.36 33.84
C ASP A 229 -17.18 -9.83 34.20
N GLY A 230 -16.52 -10.77 33.52
CA GLY A 230 -16.42 -12.17 33.90
C GLY A 230 -17.76 -12.87 34.02
N ILE A 231 -18.63 -12.70 33.03
CA ILE A 231 -19.97 -13.29 33.01
C ILE A 231 -19.87 -14.71 32.47
N ILE A 232 -20.27 -15.70 33.28
CA ILE A 232 -20.17 -17.12 32.94
C ILE A 232 -21.47 -17.81 33.34
N ILE A 233 -22.09 -18.52 32.40
CA ILE A 233 -23.31 -19.29 32.60
C ILE A 233 -23.01 -20.73 32.20
N ASN A 234 -23.11 -21.65 33.15
CA ASN A 234 -22.97 -23.09 32.92
C ASN A 234 -24.34 -23.75 32.93
N PHE A 235 -24.54 -24.71 32.05
CA PHE A 235 -25.76 -25.48 31.91
C PHE A 235 -25.53 -26.93 32.34
N LYS A 236 -26.59 -27.59 32.84
CA LYS A 236 -26.53 -28.96 33.40
C LYS A 236 -26.14 -30.02 32.36
N ASN A 237 -26.30 -29.71 31.07
CA ASN A 237 -25.87 -30.55 29.97
C ASN A 237 -24.35 -30.47 29.69
N GLY A 238 -23.60 -29.68 30.44
CA GLY A 238 -22.15 -29.51 30.32
C GLY A 238 -21.73 -28.35 29.39
N ASN A 239 -22.67 -27.65 28.78
CA ASN A 239 -22.38 -26.48 27.95
C ASN A 239 -22.15 -25.24 28.82
N SER A 240 -21.34 -24.30 28.34
CA SER A 240 -21.15 -22.99 28.97
C SER A 240 -21.23 -21.83 27.98
N LEU A 241 -21.71 -20.69 28.45
CA LEU A 241 -21.63 -19.38 27.81
C LEU A 241 -20.71 -18.50 28.65
N THR A 242 -19.60 -18.04 28.08
CA THR A 242 -18.74 -17.03 28.69
C THR A 242 -18.86 -15.74 27.90
N ILE A 243 -19.01 -14.60 28.56
CA ILE A 243 -19.03 -13.28 27.93
C ILE A 243 -17.84 -12.47 28.46
N ASP A 244 -17.03 -12.02 27.52
CA ASP A 244 -15.76 -11.33 27.71
C ASP A 244 -15.88 -9.88 27.22
N LEU A 245 -15.61 -8.91 28.10
CA LEU A 245 -15.99 -7.49 27.94
C LEU A 245 -14.75 -6.59 27.80
N GLU A 246 -14.22 -6.48 26.57
CA GLU A 246 -12.93 -5.85 26.29
C GLU A 246 -13.07 -4.38 25.80
N ASP A 247 -12.03 -3.55 26.00
CA ASP A 247 -12.08 -2.10 25.69
C ASP A 247 -11.45 -1.70 24.34
N GLY A 248 -10.73 -2.62 23.70
CA GLY A 248 -10.26 -2.43 22.33
C GLY A 248 -9.59 -3.67 21.77
N ALA A 249 -9.44 -3.72 20.46
CA ALA A 249 -8.76 -4.81 19.79
C ALA A 249 -7.55 -4.30 19.01
N ASN A 250 -6.51 -5.14 18.92
CA ASN A 250 -5.38 -4.93 18.02
C ASN A 250 -4.80 -6.28 17.57
N PRO A 251 -4.77 -6.57 16.26
CA PRO A 251 -5.30 -5.75 15.17
C PRO A 251 -6.83 -5.79 15.08
N VAL A 252 -7.38 -4.90 14.25
CA VAL A 252 -8.78 -4.88 13.83
C VAL A 252 -8.88 -5.19 12.34
N TRP A 253 -9.93 -5.89 11.93
CA TRP A 253 -10.21 -6.22 10.54
C TRP A 253 -11.56 -5.64 10.10
N VAL A 254 -11.61 -5.19 8.86
CA VAL A 254 -12.81 -4.64 8.23
C VAL A 254 -13.04 -5.35 6.90
N ASN A 255 -14.28 -5.75 6.63
CA ASN A 255 -14.69 -6.34 5.36
C ASN A 255 -16.20 -6.07 5.14
N ASP A 256 -16.55 -5.44 4.03
CA ASP A 256 -17.92 -5.06 3.67
C ASP A 256 -18.87 -6.27 3.46
N ASP A 257 -18.35 -7.48 3.21
CA ASP A 257 -19.15 -8.72 3.20
C ASP A 257 -19.66 -9.14 4.59
N TRP A 258 -19.22 -8.47 5.65
CA TRP A 258 -19.67 -8.73 7.03
C TRP A 258 -20.90 -7.92 7.43
N VAL A 259 -21.56 -7.25 6.47
CA VAL A 259 -22.85 -6.59 6.72
C VAL A 259 -23.86 -7.57 7.32
N GLY A 260 -24.51 -7.15 8.41
CA GLY A 260 -25.58 -7.91 9.07
C GLY A 260 -25.11 -9.08 9.94
N LYS A 261 -23.80 -9.22 10.21
CA LYS A 261 -23.31 -10.20 11.19
C LYS A 261 -23.70 -9.80 12.61
N LEU A 262 -23.85 -10.80 13.47
CA LEU A 262 -24.26 -10.61 14.86
C LEU A 262 -23.04 -10.33 15.75
N PRO A 263 -23.16 -9.38 16.71
CA PRO A 263 -22.10 -9.10 17.67
C PRO A 263 -21.66 -10.34 18.46
N GLY A 264 -20.35 -10.47 18.64
CA GLY A 264 -19.68 -11.54 19.38
C GLY A 264 -19.51 -12.85 18.62
N TYR A 265 -20.02 -12.96 17.39
CA TYR A 265 -19.86 -14.15 16.56
C TYR A 265 -18.50 -14.21 15.88
N GLU A 266 -17.84 -15.37 15.93
CA GLU A 266 -16.62 -15.63 15.18
C GLU A 266 -16.95 -15.84 13.70
N ILE A 267 -16.73 -14.79 12.90
CA ILE A 267 -17.03 -14.77 11.46
C ILE A 267 -15.94 -15.43 10.62
N SER A 268 -14.72 -15.49 11.15
CA SER A 268 -13.58 -16.26 10.64
C SER A 268 -12.59 -16.50 11.79
N PRO A 269 -11.65 -17.47 11.69
CA PRO A 269 -10.77 -17.82 12.82
C PRO A 269 -10.09 -16.61 13.46
N GLY A 270 -10.36 -16.40 14.76
CA GLY A 270 -9.83 -15.29 15.56
C GLY A 270 -10.50 -13.93 15.34
N LYS A 271 -11.50 -13.83 14.44
CA LYS A 271 -12.21 -12.59 14.10
C LYS A 271 -13.65 -12.64 14.61
N PHE A 272 -13.93 -11.86 15.64
CA PHE A 272 -15.21 -11.76 16.33
C PHE A 272 -15.88 -10.44 15.97
N TYR A 273 -17.04 -10.54 15.31
CA TYR A 273 -17.76 -9.37 14.84
C TYR A 273 -18.17 -8.47 16.01
N GLY A 274 -17.88 -7.18 15.93
CA GLY A 274 -18.16 -6.25 17.02
C GLY A 274 -17.11 -6.19 18.14
N TYR A 275 -16.05 -6.99 18.06
CA TYR A 275 -14.89 -6.87 18.93
C TYR A 275 -13.65 -6.46 18.13
N ASN A 276 -13.18 -7.33 17.23
CA ASN A 276 -12.01 -7.06 16.40
C ASN A 276 -12.32 -7.13 14.90
N ALA A 277 -13.58 -7.34 14.52
CA ALA A 277 -14.02 -7.49 13.14
C ALA A 277 -15.28 -6.67 12.85
N PHE A 278 -15.29 -5.91 11.75
CA PHE A 278 -16.36 -4.94 11.43
C PHE A 278 -16.68 -4.89 9.93
N ASP A 279 -17.88 -4.46 9.58
CA ASP A 279 -18.29 -4.22 8.18
C ASP A 279 -17.99 -2.79 7.70
N LYS A 280 -17.76 -1.86 8.64
CA LYS A 280 -17.43 -0.45 8.39
C LYS A 280 -16.04 -0.10 8.90
N ILE A 281 -15.32 0.72 8.14
CA ILE A 281 -13.99 1.20 8.50
C ILE A 281 -14.09 2.08 9.74
N GLN A 282 -15.09 2.97 9.83
CA GLN A 282 -15.22 3.85 11.00
C GLN A 282 -15.42 3.07 12.30
N ASP A 283 -16.14 1.95 12.28
CA ASP A 283 -16.32 1.11 13.46
C ASP A 283 -15.01 0.45 13.89
N GLY A 284 -14.18 0.04 12.92
CA GLY A 284 -12.83 -0.45 13.20
C GLY A 284 -11.90 0.63 13.77
N VAL A 285 -11.93 1.84 13.20
CA VAL A 285 -11.18 3.02 13.69
C VAL A 285 -11.61 3.39 15.12
N ASN A 286 -12.89 3.25 15.44
CA ASN A 286 -13.41 3.55 16.78
C ASN A 286 -12.86 2.57 17.84
N VAL A 287 -12.75 1.28 17.52
CA VAL A 287 -12.42 0.22 18.48
C VAL A 287 -10.93 -0.12 18.55
N VAL A 288 -10.17 0.14 17.48
CA VAL A 288 -8.73 -0.15 17.50
C VAL A 288 -8.06 0.59 18.65
N THR A 289 -7.19 -0.11 19.39
CA THR A 289 -6.38 0.51 20.43
C THR A 289 -5.48 1.58 19.82
N SER A 290 -5.12 2.62 20.58
CA SER A 290 -4.17 3.63 20.08
C SER A 290 -2.88 2.97 19.60
N SER A 291 -2.36 3.45 18.48
CA SER A 291 -1.22 2.91 17.73
C SER A 291 -1.42 1.50 17.17
N GLY A 292 -2.65 0.96 17.19
CA GLY A 292 -2.98 -0.31 16.56
C GLY A 292 -3.25 -0.19 15.06
N THR A 293 -3.53 -1.32 14.42
CA THR A 293 -3.76 -1.39 12.97
C THR A 293 -5.19 -1.81 12.65
N VAL A 294 -5.81 -1.09 11.70
CA VAL A 294 -7.08 -1.45 11.05
C VAL A 294 -6.75 -1.96 9.65
N TYR A 295 -6.93 -3.26 9.42
CA TYR A 295 -6.81 -3.88 8.12
C TYR A 295 -8.16 -3.88 7.40
N VAL A 296 -8.21 -3.37 6.19
CA VAL A 296 -9.44 -3.26 5.40
C VAL A 296 -9.31 -4.12 4.14
N ALA A 297 -10.18 -5.12 4.02
CA ALA A 297 -10.23 -5.99 2.85
C ALA A 297 -10.63 -5.23 1.58
N ALA A 298 -10.28 -5.79 0.42
CA ALA A 298 -10.76 -5.30 -0.87
C ALA A 298 -12.30 -5.22 -0.87
N GLY A 299 -12.85 -4.11 -1.37
CA GLY A 299 -14.27 -3.77 -1.22
C GLY A 299 -14.52 -2.28 -1.48
N THR A 300 -15.79 -1.88 -1.58
CA THR A 300 -16.16 -0.47 -1.76
C THR A 300 -16.94 0.04 -0.55
N TYR A 301 -16.32 0.99 0.15
CA TYR A 301 -16.82 1.56 1.40
C TYR A 301 -17.38 2.96 1.17
N HIS A 302 -18.65 3.14 1.49
CA HIS A 302 -19.40 4.40 1.31
C HIS A 302 -19.54 5.14 2.64
N GLU A 303 -18.45 5.75 3.11
CA GLU A 303 -18.40 6.37 4.43
C GLU A 303 -17.39 7.52 4.51
N ALA A 304 -17.55 8.34 5.55
CA ALA A 304 -16.59 9.35 5.93
C ALA A 304 -15.84 8.88 7.20
N ILE A 305 -14.52 8.88 7.14
CA ILE A 305 -13.65 8.38 8.19
C ILE A 305 -13.06 9.56 8.97
N THR A 306 -13.18 9.53 10.28
CA THR A 306 -12.50 10.45 11.20
C THR A 306 -11.55 9.66 12.09
N ILE A 307 -10.26 9.96 11.97
CA ILE A 307 -9.18 9.38 12.77
C ILE A 307 -8.78 10.39 13.84
N ASN A 308 -9.17 10.14 15.08
CA ASN A 308 -8.90 11.00 16.24
C ASN A 308 -7.89 10.41 17.24
N LYS A 309 -7.24 9.32 16.87
CA LYS A 309 -6.19 8.63 17.64
C LYS A 309 -5.08 8.17 16.72
N SER A 310 -3.87 7.96 17.26
CA SER A 310 -2.79 7.32 16.52
C SER A 310 -3.21 5.93 16.07
N LEU A 311 -2.98 5.55 14.81
CA LEU A 311 -3.26 4.22 14.26
C LEU A 311 -2.63 4.05 12.87
N THR A 312 -2.59 2.81 12.39
CA THR A 312 -2.37 2.50 10.97
C THR A 312 -3.70 2.06 10.35
N LEU A 313 -4.11 2.69 9.26
CA LEU A 313 -5.23 2.29 8.42
C LEU A 313 -4.65 1.74 7.12
N GLN A 314 -4.81 0.44 6.89
CA GLN A 314 -4.18 -0.27 5.78
C GLN A 314 -5.23 -1.02 4.96
N GLY A 315 -5.31 -0.69 3.67
CA GLY A 315 -6.08 -1.47 2.71
C GLY A 315 -5.33 -2.71 2.27
N GLU A 316 -6.06 -3.73 1.81
CA GLU A 316 -5.50 -4.94 1.22
C GLU A 316 -4.80 -4.67 -0.11
N ASN A 317 -5.35 -3.77 -0.92
CA ASN A 317 -4.83 -3.45 -2.25
C ASN A 317 -5.34 -2.07 -2.70
N LYS A 318 -4.45 -1.14 -3.07
CA LYS A 318 -4.86 0.21 -3.49
C LYS A 318 -5.84 0.28 -4.66
N GLU A 319 -5.87 -0.71 -5.55
CA GLU A 319 -6.78 -0.74 -6.71
C GLU A 319 -8.18 -1.28 -6.37
N GLU A 320 -8.29 -2.07 -5.31
CA GLU A 320 -9.52 -2.81 -4.97
C GLU A 320 -10.15 -2.40 -3.62
N THR A 321 -9.37 -1.81 -2.71
CA THR A 321 -9.85 -1.26 -1.44
C THR A 321 -10.22 0.20 -1.60
N ILE A 322 -11.52 0.47 -1.81
CA ILE A 322 -12.01 1.78 -2.24
C ILE A 322 -12.82 2.45 -1.12
N ILE A 323 -12.49 3.70 -0.79
CA ILE A 323 -13.36 4.58 -0.01
C ILE A 323 -13.98 5.61 -0.97
N ASP A 324 -15.30 5.51 -1.18
CA ASP A 324 -16.02 6.29 -2.19
C ASP A 324 -16.93 7.34 -1.54
N GLY A 325 -16.65 8.62 -1.82
CA GLY A 325 -17.40 9.77 -1.31
C GLY A 325 -18.73 10.03 -2.03
N GLU A 326 -19.01 9.32 -3.12
CA GLU A 326 -20.21 9.45 -3.97
C GLU A 326 -20.54 10.90 -4.42
N SER A 327 -19.52 11.77 -4.47
CA SER A 327 -19.63 13.22 -4.70
C SER A 327 -20.48 14.00 -3.67
N ASN A 328 -20.89 13.35 -2.59
CA ASN A 328 -21.78 13.92 -1.57
C ASN A 328 -21.09 14.13 -0.22
N ILE A 329 -20.02 13.38 0.04
CA ILE A 329 -19.24 13.47 1.27
C ILE A 329 -18.21 14.59 1.13
N GLY A 330 -18.25 15.57 2.05
CA GLY A 330 -17.30 16.69 2.15
C GLY A 330 -15.85 16.22 2.16
N GLN A 331 -15.41 15.67 3.30
CA GLN A 331 -14.10 15.06 3.47
C GLN A 331 -14.25 13.55 3.63
N ILE A 332 -13.53 12.77 2.83
CA ILE A 332 -13.60 11.30 2.93
C ILE A 332 -12.81 10.82 4.13
N VAL A 333 -11.53 11.17 4.24
CA VAL A 333 -10.71 10.84 5.41
C VAL A 333 -10.26 12.11 6.11
N THR A 334 -10.60 12.25 7.39
CA THR A 334 -10.19 13.36 8.25
C THR A 334 -9.25 12.87 9.34
N ILE A 335 -8.02 13.38 9.35
CA ILE A 335 -6.99 13.06 10.34
C ILE A 335 -6.90 14.20 11.37
N LYS A 336 -7.09 13.85 12.64
CA LYS A 336 -7.09 14.78 13.79
C LYS A 336 -6.05 14.42 14.86
N SER A 337 -5.19 13.44 14.58
CA SER A 337 -4.23 12.91 15.55
C SER A 337 -2.86 12.69 14.92
N SER A 338 -1.82 12.74 15.74
CA SER A 338 -0.45 12.43 15.35
C SER A 338 -0.24 10.92 15.19
N ASN A 339 0.82 10.52 14.50
CA ASN A 339 1.21 9.12 14.27
C ASN A 339 0.09 8.33 13.59
N VAL A 340 -0.37 8.84 12.45
CA VAL A 340 -1.39 8.18 11.61
C VAL A 340 -0.75 7.80 10.29
N SER A 341 -0.87 6.52 9.95
CA SER A 341 -0.48 5.98 8.65
C SER A 341 -1.72 5.56 7.87
N ILE A 342 -1.80 5.93 6.60
CA ILE A 342 -2.83 5.53 5.65
C ILE A 342 -2.16 4.96 4.41
N THR A 343 -2.46 3.71 4.08
CA THR A 343 -1.84 3.06 2.92
C THR A 343 -2.73 2.06 2.22
N GLU A 344 -2.47 1.86 0.93
CA GLU A 344 -3.12 0.85 0.07
C GLU A 344 -4.63 1.08 -0.15
N PHE A 345 -5.06 2.34 -0.34
CA PHE A 345 -6.44 2.68 -0.69
C PHE A 345 -6.57 3.40 -2.03
N THR A 346 -7.70 3.19 -2.70
CA THR A 346 -8.29 4.19 -3.61
C THR A 346 -9.27 5.06 -2.82
N ILE A 347 -9.08 6.39 -2.83
CA ILE A 347 -9.98 7.38 -2.23
C ILE A 347 -10.51 8.28 -3.33
N ARG A 348 -11.82 8.25 -3.57
CA ARG A 348 -12.38 8.92 -4.74
C ARG A 348 -13.74 9.56 -4.54
N ASN A 349 -14.08 10.45 -5.48
CA ASN A 349 -15.38 11.10 -5.54
C ASN A 349 -15.71 11.89 -4.27
N ALA A 350 -14.72 12.55 -3.67
CA ALA A 350 -14.98 13.47 -2.56
C ALA A 350 -15.67 14.74 -3.09
N LYS A 351 -16.44 15.38 -2.23
CA LYS A 351 -16.92 16.72 -2.51
C LYS A 351 -15.78 17.72 -2.36
N ASP A 352 -15.19 17.83 -1.17
CA ASP A 352 -14.20 18.87 -0.83
C ASP A 352 -12.78 18.33 -0.74
N TYR A 353 -12.52 17.26 0.01
CA TYR A 353 -11.17 16.73 0.22
C TYR A 353 -11.14 15.20 0.26
N GLY A 354 -10.15 14.59 -0.40
CA GLY A 354 -9.91 13.15 -0.30
C GLY A 354 -9.38 12.79 1.09
N ILE A 355 -8.15 13.21 1.38
CA ILE A 355 -7.53 13.13 2.70
C ILE A 355 -7.33 14.54 3.24
N PHE A 356 -7.86 14.82 4.43
CA PHE A 356 -7.77 16.10 5.09
C PHE A 356 -7.14 15.99 6.48
N ILE A 357 -5.99 16.63 6.66
CA ILE A 357 -5.25 16.67 7.93
C ILE A 357 -5.56 18.01 8.61
N ASN A 358 -6.36 17.97 9.68
CA ASN A 358 -6.76 19.19 10.38
C ASN A 358 -7.17 18.90 11.83
N GLU A 359 -6.50 19.56 12.76
CA GLU A 359 -6.90 19.65 14.17
C GLU A 359 -6.78 21.11 14.65
N LEU A 360 -7.74 21.58 15.44
CA LEU A 360 -7.89 23.00 15.76
C LEU A 360 -6.97 23.47 16.90
N THR A 361 -6.25 22.56 17.57
CA THR A 361 -5.63 22.85 18.86
C THR A 361 -4.13 22.56 18.90
N THR A 362 -3.66 21.46 18.32
CA THR A 362 -2.26 21.02 18.43
C THR A 362 -1.67 20.64 17.07
N PRO A 363 -0.36 20.88 16.81
CA PRO A 363 0.24 20.48 15.54
C PRO A 363 0.20 18.96 15.41
N ILE A 364 -0.12 18.48 14.21
CA ILE A 364 -0.17 17.05 13.92
C ILE A 364 1.22 16.61 13.40
N THR A 365 1.78 15.54 13.96
CA THR A 365 3.11 15.05 13.58
C THR A 365 3.08 13.56 13.26
N GLY A 366 4.09 13.07 12.51
CA GLY A 366 4.21 11.65 12.20
C GLY A 366 3.12 11.14 11.27
N ILE A 367 2.65 11.99 10.33
CA ILE A 367 1.70 11.56 9.30
C ILE A 367 2.42 10.79 8.21
N GLN A 368 1.86 9.66 7.80
CA GLN A 368 2.33 8.88 6.66
C GLN A 368 1.14 8.61 5.73
N ILE A 369 1.22 9.11 4.51
CA ILE A 369 0.24 8.83 3.46
C ILE A 369 1.01 8.15 2.34
N SER A 370 0.89 6.83 2.22
CA SER A 370 1.71 6.06 1.29
C SER A 370 0.92 5.12 0.39
N ASP A 371 1.31 5.02 -0.88
CA ASP A 371 0.78 4.01 -1.80
C ASP A 371 -0.75 4.05 -1.97
N ASN A 372 -1.34 5.24 -1.97
CA ASN A 372 -2.77 5.46 -2.21
C ASN A 372 -3.01 6.02 -3.62
N ILE A 373 -4.22 5.82 -4.13
CA ILE A 373 -4.74 6.50 -5.32
C ILE A 373 -5.81 7.49 -4.85
N VAL A 374 -5.62 8.79 -5.08
CA VAL A 374 -6.58 9.82 -4.62
C VAL A 374 -7.02 10.68 -5.78
N HIS A 375 -8.32 10.63 -6.12
CA HIS A 375 -8.79 11.28 -7.34
C HIS A 375 -10.27 11.69 -7.36
N ASN A 376 -10.66 12.43 -8.39
CA ASN A 376 -12.03 12.89 -8.64
C ASN A 376 -12.63 13.69 -7.48
N ILE A 377 -12.01 14.82 -7.12
CA ILE A 377 -12.56 15.75 -6.13
C ILE A 377 -13.41 16.78 -6.85
N SER A 378 -14.68 16.90 -6.48
CA SER A 378 -15.67 17.65 -7.27
C SER A 378 -15.67 19.17 -7.02
N TYR A 379 -15.25 19.62 -5.84
CA TYR A 379 -15.24 21.04 -5.49
C TYR A 379 -14.07 21.76 -6.15
N GLN A 380 -14.37 22.92 -6.75
CA GLN A 380 -13.39 23.73 -7.49
C GLN A 380 -12.25 24.32 -6.62
N TYR A 381 -12.37 24.27 -5.29
CA TYR A 381 -11.30 24.63 -4.34
C TYR A 381 -10.93 23.44 -3.44
N GLY A 382 -11.37 22.24 -3.82
CA GLY A 382 -11.01 21.02 -3.15
C GLY A 382 -9.58 20.59 -3.48
N ALA A 383 -9.11 19.59 -2.73
CA ALA A 383 -7.82 18.97 -2.96
C ALA A 383 -7.87 17.46 -2.71
N ALA A 384 -7.06 16.70 -3.44
CA ALA A 384 -6.94 15.26 -3.21
C ALA A 384 -6.34 14.99 -1.82
N ILE A 385 -5.20 15.64 -1.50
CA ILE A 385 -4.61 15.64 -0.17
C ILE A 385 -4.47 17.09 0.29
N SER A 386 -4.93 17.39 1.50
CA SER A 386 -4.84 18.73 2.09
C SER A 386 -4.47 18.63 3.55
N GLY A 387 -3.55 19.47 4.01
CA GLY A 387 -3.19 19.48 5.42
C GLY A 387 -2.82 20.85 5.95
N GLN A 388 -3.17 21.06 7.23
CA GLN A 388 -2.87 22.27 7.97
C GLN A 388 -1.96 21.95 9.15
N ARG A 389 -0.86 22.72 9.29
CA ARG A 389 0.02 22.68 10.47
C ARG A 389 0.44 21.26 10.86
N PHE A 390 1.05 20.56 9.92
CA PHE A 390 1.39 19.16 10.09
C PHE A 390 2.80 18.81 9.63
N SER A 391 3.36 17.72 10.18
CA SER A 391 4.57 17.10 9.67
C SER A 391 4.39 15.63 9.33
N GLY A 392 5.03 15.20 8.24
CA GLY A 392 4.87 13.84 7.73
C GLY A 392 5.49 13.58 6.37
N GLU A 393 5.12 12.45 5.80
CA GLU A 393 5.61 11.97 4.51
C GLU A 393 4.41 11.60 3.62
N ILE A 394 4.47 12.00 2.36
CA ILE A 394 3.51 11.66 1.31
C ILE A 394 4.31 10.92 0.24
N VAL A 395 4.13 9.60 0.14
CA VAL A 395 5.05 8.71 -0.59
C VAL A 395 4.33 7.75 -1.54
N GLY A 396 4.77 7.59 -2.79
CA GLY A 396 4.23 6.50 -3.63
C GLY A 396 2.77 6.65 -4.06
N ASN A 397 2.16 7.83 -3.87
CA ASN A 397 0.74 8.03 -4.18
C ASN A 397 0.52 8.41 -5.65
N VAL A 398 -0.64 8.04 -6.19
CA VAL A 398 -1.13 8.47 -7.51
C VAL A 398 -2.26 9.47 -7.30
N ILE A 399 -2.06 10.72 -7.74
CA ILE A 399 -2.92 11.86 -7.41
C ILE A 399 -3.33 12.59 -8.68
N TYR A 400 -4.63 12.59 -8.98
CA TYR A 400 -5.13 13.24 -10.19
C TYR A 400 -6.58 13.71 -10.08
N ASN A 401 -6.98 14.66 -10.92
CA ASN A 401 -8.32 15.25 -10.86
C ASN A 401 -8.70 15.70 -9.43
N GLY A 402 -7.78 16.33 -8.71
CA GLY A 402 -7.89 16.75 -7.32
C GLY A 402 -8.84 17.93 -7.06
N GLY A 403 -9.74 18.25 -8.00
CA GLY A 403 -10.54 19.48 -7.93
C GLY A 403 -9.71 20.66 -8.42
N SER A 404 -9.22 21.49 -7.49
CA SER A 404 -8.19 22.49 -7.81
C SER A 404 -6.80 21.86 -7.73
N THR A 405 -6.51 21.22 -6.60
CA THR A 405 -5.14 20.92 -6.21
C THR A 405 -4.93 19.42 -5.97
N GLY A 406 -3.80 18.88 -6.42
CA GLY A 406 -3.37 17.54 -6.03
C GLY A 406 -3.02 17.49 -4.53
N ILE A 407 -1.94 18.15 -4.15
CA ILE A 407 -1.48 18.27 -2.75
C ILE A 407 -1.51 19.75 -2.32
N ASN A 408 -2.33 20.06 -1.32
CA ASN A 408 -2.43 21.39 -0.72
C ASN A 408 -1.76 21.43 0.66
N LEU A 409 -0.72 22.27 0.79
CA LEU A 409 0.03 22.48 2.03
C LEU A 409 -0.28 23.86 2.60
N ALA A 410 -1.02 23.90 3.71
CA ALA A 410 -1.53 25.15 4.29
C ALA A 410 -0.98 25.43 5.70
N ALA A 411 0.02 26.29 5.81
CA ALA A 411 0.55 26.75 7.10
C ALA A 411 -0.25 27.96 7.64
N LEU A 412 -1.44 27.71 8.19
CA LEU A 412 -2.37 28.77 8.61
C LEU A 412 -2.14 29.29 10.03
N ASP A 413 -1.85 28.37 10.97
CA ASP A 413 -1.67 28.66 12.39
C ASP A 413 -0.47 27.91 12.99
N GLY A 414 0.39 27.39 12.11
CA GLY A 414 1.63 26.71 12.45
C GLY A 414 2.28 26.08 11.22
N ASP A 415 3.55 25.72 11.35
CA ASP A 415 4.38 25.28 10.22
C ASP A 415 3.92 23.94 9.64
N VAL A 416 4.15 23.77 8.34
CA VAL A 416 4.01 22.50 7.63
C VAL A 416 5.41 22.00 7.26
N ASN A 417 5.71 20.73 7.56
CA ASN A 417 7.03 20.14 7.32
C ASN A 417 6.88 18.75 6.69
N VAL A 418 7.00 18.65 5.38
CA VAL A 418 6.67 17.42 4.64
C VAL A 418 7.79 16.93 3.75
N LYS A 419 7.87 15.62 3.55
CA LYS A 419 8.54 15.03 2.40
C LYS A 419 7.50 14.53 1.42
N ILE A 420 7.68 14.84 0.15
CA ILE A 420 6.81 14.41 -0.94
C ILE A 420 7.71 13.66 -1.91
N THR A 421 7.60 12.32 -1.94
CA THR A 421 8.53 11.49 -2.71
C THR A 421 7.86 10.37 -3.48
N ASN A 422 8.32 10.05 -4.69
CA ASN A 422 7.82 8.93 -5.49
C ASN A 422 6.32 9.01 -5.79
N ASN A 423 5.72 10.21 -5.80
CA ASN A 423 4.31 10.38 -6.16
C ASN A 423 4.17 10.66 -7.66
N SER A 424 3.08 10.20 -8.27
CA SER A 424 2.63 10.62 -9.60
C SER A 424 1.47 11.60 -9.46
N ILE A 425 1.69 12.85 -9.85
CA ILE A 425 0.78 13.99 -9.60
C ILE A 425 0.43 14.64 -10.93
N HIS A 426 -0.79 14.42 -11.41
CA HIS A 426 -1.15 14.83 -12.76
C HIS A 426 -2.61 15.24 -12.95
N ASN A 427 -2.89 15.98 -14.03
CA ASN A 427 -4.24 16.44 -14.37
C ASN A 427 -4.95 17.24 -13.25
N ASN A 428 -4.21 18.08 -12.51
CA ASN A 428 -4.76 19.04 -11.55
C ASN A 428 -4.62 20.47 -12.07
N ILE A 429 -5.28 21.45 -11.46
CA ILE A 429 -4.94 22.86 -11.72
C ILE A 429 -3.56 23.11 -11.09
N GLU A 430 -3.44 22.94 -9.78
CA GLU A 430 -2.15 22.94 -9.10
C GLU A 430 -1.76 21.50 -8.73
N GLY A 431 -0.59 21.01 -9.17
CA GLY A 431 -0.09 19.71 -8.74
C GLY A 431 0.19 19.72 -7.23
N ILE A 432 1.10 20.60 -6.81
CA ILE A 432 1.43 20.86 -5.40
C ILE A 432 1.30 22.36 -5.14
N PHE A 433 0.45 22.76 -4.20
CA PHE A 433 0.19 24.15 -3.85
C PHE A 433 0.59 24.45 -2.42
N PHE A 434 1.25 25.61 -2.22
CA PHE A 434 1.72 26.08 -0.93
C PHE A 434 1.00 27.36 -0.56
N TRP A 435 0.40 27.36 0.62
CA TRP A 435 -0.19 28.55 1.22
C TRP A 435 0.24 28.68 2.67
N ALA A 436 0.56 29.90 3.10
CA ALA A 436 0.94 30.18 4.47
C ALA A 436 0.41 31.56 4.90
N GLU A 437 0.01 31.64 6.17
CA GLU A 437 -0.32 32.89 6.85
C GLU A 437 0.93 33.55 7.42
N SER A 438 0.83 34.84 7.76
CA SER A 438 1.97 35.60 8.28
C SER A 438 2.50 35.00 9.59
N GLY A 439 3.76 34.58 9.59
CA GLY A 439 4.48 34.08 10.76
C GLY A 439 4.64 32.57 10.79
N TYR A 440 4.17 31.86 9.77
CA TYR A 440 4.30 30.42 9.61
C TYR A 440 4.88 30.08 8.24
N PHE A 441 5.51 28.92 8.14
CA PHE A 441 6.22 28.50 6.95
C PHE A 441 5.79 27.11 6.50
N VAL A 442 5.77 26.93 5.19
CA VAL A 442 5.77 25.59 4.60
C VAL A 442 7.22 25.22 4.26
N ASN A 443 7.64 24.05 4.72
CA ASN A 443 8.89 23.38 4.41
C ASN A 443 8.57 22.07 3.68
N ALA A 444 9.27 21.80 2.58
CA ALA A 444 9.02 20.61 1.79
C ALA A 444 10.28 20.13 1.04
N ASN A 445 10.52 18.82 1.11
CA ASN A 445 11.44 18.13 0.19
C ASN A 445 10.60 17.39 -0.85
N ILE A 446 10.62 17.87 -2.09
CA ILE A 446 9.90 17.32 -3.23
C ILE A 446 10.93 16.59 -4.10
N ILE A 447 11.06 15.28 -3.89
CA ILE A 447 12.15 14.49 -4.48
C ILE A 447 11.59 13.28 -5.20
N GLY A 448 12.03 13.00 -6.43
CA GLY A 448 11.66 11.76 -7.07
C GLY A 448 10.18 11.67 -7.42
N ASN A 449 9.51 12.76 -7.78
CA ASN A 449 8.09 12.74 -8.16
C ASN A 449 7.93 12.89 -9.68
N GLU A 450 6.85 12.33 -10.22
CA GLU A 450 6.36 12.65 -11.56
C GLU A 450 5.26 13.71 -11.43
N ILE A 451 5.48 14.91 -11.97
CA ILE A 451 4.57 16.05 -11.85
C ILE A 451 4.24 16.54 -13.26
N CYS A 452 3.12 16.06 -13.82
CA CYS A 452 2.84 16.27 -15.23
C CYS A 452 1.39 16.67 -15.54
N ASN A 453 1.18 17.34 -16.68
CA ASN A 453 -0.16 17.69 -17.18
C ASN A 453 -1.04 18.48 -16.20
N ASN A 454 -0.45 19.24 -15.27
CA ASN A 454 -1.17 20.18 -14.43
C ASN A 454 -1.22 21.56 -15.09
N LYS A 455 -1.96 22.53 -14.52
CA LYS A 455 -1.78 23.93 -14.91
C LYS A 455 -0.43 24.46 -14.39
N TYR A 456 -0.19 24.27 -13.10
CA TYR A 456 1.10 24.48 -12.44
C TYR A 456 1.55 23.16 -11.82
N GLY A 457 2.80 22.76 -12.04
CA GLY A 457 3.36 21.58 -11.39
C GLY A 457 3.51 21.80 -9.87
N VAL A 458 4.38 22.75 -9.49
CA VAL A 458 4.54 23.22 -8.11
C VAL A 458 4.30 24.73 -8.07
N TYR A 459 3.38 25.18 -7.21
CA TYR A 459 3.04 26.59 -7.03
C TYR A 459 3.26 27.03 -5.58
N LEU A 460 4.24 27.91 -5.39
CA LEU A 460 4.59 28.52 -4.12
C LEU A 460 3.99 29.92 -4.02
N TYR A 461 2.98 30.13 -3.16
CA TYR A 461 2.20 31.38 -3.16
C TYR A 461 2.64 32.44 -2.14
N ASN A 462 2.91 32.06 -0.87
CA ASN A 462 3.06 33.01 0.25
C ASN A 462 4.39 32.92 1.03
N GLN A 463 4.43 32.16 2.14
CA GLN A 463 5.60 32.07 3.03
C GLN A 463 6.15 30.65 3.00
N ILE A 464 7.40 30.54 2.57
CA ILE A 464 8.15 29.30 2.46
C ILE A 464 9.45 29.47 3.22
N ASP A 465 9.97 28.38 3.76
CA ASP A 465 11.34 28.36 4.27
C ASP A 465 12.19 27.33 3.52
N ASN A 466 12.38 26.14 4.05
CA ASN A 466 13.26 25.13 3.43
C ASN A 466 12.50 24.34 2.38
N ILE A 467 12.72 24.70 1.12
CA ILE A 467 12.16 24.03 -0.06
C ILE A 467 13.29 23.48 -0.91
N VAL A 468 13.20 22.18 -1.21
CA VAL A 468 14.09 21.48 -2.14
C VAL A 468 13.21 20.74 -3.14
N ILE A 469 13.46 20.93 -4.43
CA ILE A 469 12.71 20.30 -5.52
C ILE A 469 13.73 19.60 -6.42
N HIS A 470 14.14 18.37 -6.13
CA HIS A 470 15.22 17.69 -6.87
C HIS A 470 14.77 16.35 -7.46
N GLU A 471 15.45 15.87 -8.49
CA GLU A 471 15.21 14.56 -9.12
C GLU A 471 13.74 14.28 -9.48
N ASN A 472 12.97 15.31 -9.83
CA ASN A 472 11.59 15.13 -10.30
C ASN A 472 11.52 15.11 -11.83
N ILE A 473 10.48 14.46 -12.35
CA ILE A 473 10.11 14.46 -13.76
C ILE A 473 8.96 15.45 -13.92
N ILE A 474 9.24 16.63 -14.49
CA ILE A 474 8.30 17.74 -14.58
C ILE A 474 8.06 18.07 -16.05
N TYR A 475 6.90 17.74 -16.59
CA TYR A 475 6.59 17.98 -18.01
C TYR A 475 5.11 18.18 -18.29
N GLY A 476 4.78 18.76 -19.44
CA GLY A 476 3.39 18.88 -19.89
C GLY A 476 2.51 19.81 -19.04
N ASN A 477 3.05 20.45 -17.99
CA ASN A 477 2.31 21.45 -17.24
C ASN A 477 2.11 22.69 -18.11
N THR A 478 0.88 23.21 -18.15
CA THR A 478 0.46 24.15 -19.20
C THR A 478 0.86 25.61 -18.97
N GLU A 479 1.14 26.01 -17.72
CA GLU A 479 1.62 27.36 -17.41
C GLU A 479 3.06 27.35 -16.89
N TYR A 480 3.34 26.61 -15.81
CA TYR A 480 4.70 26.44 -15.26
C TYR A 480 4.91 25.03 -14.71
N GLY A 481 6.14 24.54 -14.81
CA GLY A 481 6.59 23.39 -14.02
C GLY A 481 6.72 23.77 -12.56
N VAL A 482 7.46 24.86 -12.28
CA VAL A 482 7.57 25.45 -10.94
C VAL A 482 7.33 26.95 -11.03
N PHE A 483 6.36 27.46 -10.28
CA PHE A 483 6.08 28.88 -10.16
C PHE A 483 6.24 29.33 -8.72
N ASN A 484 7.24 30.17 -8.47
CA ASN A 484 7.53 30.71 -7.14
C ASN A 484 7.16 32.20 -7.06
N ASN A 485 6.00 32.47 -6.45
CA ASN A 485 5.49 33.81 -6.19
C ASN A 485 6.01 34.41 -4.87
N VAL A 486 6.99 33.76 -4.24
CA VAL A 486 7.70 34.25 -3.06
C VAL A 486 9.05 34.83 -3.49
N SER A 487 9.54 35.83 -2.77
CA SER A 487 10.82 36.50 -3.10
C SER A 487 12.07 35.67 -2.77
N LYS A 488 11.94 34.62 -1.95
CA LYS A 488 13.04 33.70 -1.64
C LYS A 488 13.24 32.78 -2.84
N ILE A 489 14.45 32.72 -3.39
CA ILE A 489 14.80 31.77 -4.45
C ILE A 489 14.73 30.35 -3.88
N VAL A 490 14.11 29.44 -4.63
CA VAL A 490 14.04 28.02 -4.29
C VAL A 490 14.97 27.20 -5.16
N ASP A 491 15.56 26.17 -4.57
CA ASP A 491 16.41 25.21 -5.25
C ASP A 491 15.53 24.15 -5.95
N ALA A 492 15.53 24.21 -7.27
CA ALA A 492 14.89 23.27 -8.18
C ALA A 492 15.89 22.70 -9.20
N THR A 493 17.15 22.52 -8.79
CA THR A 493 18.17 21.87 -9.60
C THR A 493 17.89 20.37 -9.76
N LEU A 494 18.59 19.72 -10.69
CA LEU A 494 18.55 18.27 -10.92
C LEU A 494 17.16 17.69 -11.22
N ASN A 495 16.27 18.47 -11.83
CA ASN A 495 15.00 17.97 -12.37
C ASN A 495 15.10 17.72 -13.89
N TRP A 496 14.31 16.76 -14.37
CA TRP A 496 14.00 16.62 -15.78
C TRP A 496 12.81 17.50 -16.14
N TRP A 497 13.02 18.52 -16.99
CA TRP A 497 11.99 19.51 -17.35
C TRP A 497 11.16 19.13 -18.58
N GLY A 498 11.26 17.87 -19.03
CA GLY A 498 10.61 17.42 -20.26
C GLY A 498 11.33 17.83 -21.54
N ALA A 499 12.57 18.36 -21.46
CA ALA A 499 13.39 18.70 -22.60
C ALA A 499 14.89 18.74 -22.24
N ASN A 500 15.74 18.32 -23.18
CA ASN A 500 17.20 18.32 -23.03
C ASN A 500 17.80 19.73 -22.96
N ASP A 501 17.15 20.71 -23.58
CA ASP A 501 17.58 22.12 -23.55
C ASP A 501 17.15 22.87 -22.28
N GLY A 502 16.51 22.18 -21.33
CA GLY A 502 16.18 22.70 -20.00
C GLY A 502 14.80 23.36 -19.90
N PRO A 503 14.50 24.02 -18.77
CA PRO A 503 13.21 24.66 -18.54
C PRO A 503 13.03 25.91 -19.40
N GLY A 504 11.78 26.21 -19.75
CA GLY A 504 11.39 27.46 -20.40
C GLY A 504 11.06 28.59 -19.41
N GLY A 505 10.32 29.61 -19.87
CA GLY A 505 9.95 30.77 -19.06
C GLY A 505 11.10 31.77 -18.97
N VAL A 506 11.73 31.90 -17.79
CA VAL A 506 13.01 32.63 -17.67
C VAL A 506 14.21 31.80 -18.12
N GLY A 507 14.07 30.47 -18.13
CA GLY A 507 15.02 29.57 -18.77
C GLY A 507 14.96 29.66 -20.30
N SER A 508 16.09 29.43 -20.95
CA SER A 508 16.19 29.52 -22.42
C SER A 508 15.72 28.26 -23.15
N GLY A 509 15.38 27.20 -22.42
CA GLY A 509 14.98 25.91 -22.96
C GLY A 509 13.51 25.85 -23.39
N SER A 510 13.12 24.68 -23.88
CA SER A 510 11.77 24.40 -24.38
C SER A 510 10.92 23.55 -23.45
N GLY A 511 11.50 23.09 -22.34
CA GLY A 511 10.84 22.33 -21.30
C GLY A 511 9.83 23.15 -20.50
N ASN A 512 9.32 22.55 -19.44
CA ASN A 512 8.35 23.21 -18.57
C ASN A 512 8.90 24.48 -17.92
N GLY A 513 8.07 25.53 -17.93
CA GLY A 513 8.52 26.87 -17.57
C GLY A 513 8.80 27.06 -16.09
N VAL A 514 9.74 27.94 -15.78
CA VAL A 514 10.02 28.47 -14.44
C VAL A 514 10.04 30.00 -14.46
N ASN A 515 9.92 30.64 -13.30
CA ASN A 515 10.06 32.10 -13.15
C ASN A 515 11.37 32.48 -12.42
N GLU A 516 11.63 33.78 -12.27
CA GLU A 516 12.89 34.36 -11.79
C GLU A 516 13.29 33.98 -10.35
N ASN A 517 12.37 33.41 -9.56
CA ASN A 517 12.62 33.00 -8.18
C ASN A 517 12.89 31.50 -8.05
N VAL A 518 13.24 30.82 -9.14
CA VAL A 518 13.55 29.38 -9.17
C VAL A 518 14.97 29.20 -9.69
N ASP A 519 15.83 28.57 -8.90
CA ASP A 519 17.14 28.11 -9.33
C ASP A 519 17.01 26.70 -9.90
N PHE A 520 17.43 26.50 -11.14
CA PHE A 520 17.20 25.26 -11.90
C PHE A 520 18.46 24.71 -12.57
N ASP A 521 19.62 25.35 -12.36
CA ASP A 521 20.89 24.98 -12.97
C ASP A 521 21.83 24.38 -11.91
N PRO A 522 22.29 23.13 -12.04
CA PRO A 522 22.09 22.24 -13.19
C PRO A 522 20.67 21.65 -13.32
N TRP A 523 20.28 21.26 -14.53
CA TRP A 523 19.10 20.42 -14.80
C TRP A 523 19.51 19.08 -15.41
N LEU A 524 18.60 18.08 -15.39
CA LEU A 524 18.85 16.78 -15.99
C LEU A 524 18.64 16.78 -17.50
N ILE A 525 19.51 16.07 -18.22
CA ILE A 525 19.43 15.78 -19.65
C ILE A 525 19.47 14.28 -19.90
N LEU A 526 18.90 13.83 -21.02
CA LEU A 526 19.08 12.49 -21.57
C LEU A 526 20.23 12.52 -22.58
N ASP A 527 21.29 11.78 -22.31
CA ASP A 527 22.47 11.64 -23.18
C ASP A 527 22.52 10.22 -23.78
N VAL A 528 22.68 10.12 -25.10
CA VAL A 528 22.72 8.86 -25.83
C VAL A 528 24.12 8.58 -26.36
N SER A 529 24.61 7.39 -26.08
CA SER A 529 25.92 6.89 -26.52
C SER A 529 25.81 5.51 -27.16
N ALA A 530 26.81 5.16 -27.97
CA ALA A 530 26.91 3.87 -28.65
C ALA A 530 28.31 3.28 -28.44
N ASP A 531 28.39 1.98 -28.18
CA ASP A 531 29.65 1.23 -28.05
C ASP A 531 29.54 -0.15 -28.73
N PRO A 532 30.28 -0.40 -29.83
CA PRO A 532 31.12 0.56 -30.57
C PRO A 532 30.28 1.53 -31.44
N THR A 533 30.86 2.67 -31.83
CA THR A 533 30.23 3.63 -32.77
C THR A 533 30.35 3.24 -34.24
N THR A 534 31.06 2.16 -34.53
CA THR A 534 31.31 1.65 -35.88
C THR A 534 31.19 0.13 -35.85
N ILE A 535 30.40 -0.45 -36.74
CA ILE A 535 30.16 -1.89 -36.83
C ILE A 535 30.11 -2.35 -38.31
N PRO A 536 30.50 -3.60 -38.62
CA PRO A 536 30.34 -4.14 -39.97
C PRO A 536 28.90 -4.13 -40.49
N ALA A 537 28.72 -3.81 -41.77
CA ALA A 537 27.45 -3.90 -42.48
C ALA A 537 27.16 -5.33 -42.99
N ASP A 538 27.07 -6.29 -42.08
CA ASP A 538 26.88 -7.73 -42.35
C ASP A 538 25.49 -8.27 -41.96
N GLY A 539 24.63 -7.43 -41.37
CA GLY A 539 23.31 -7.84 -40.89
C GLY A 539 23.32 -8.59 -39.54
N LEU A 540 24.48 -8.70 -38.88
CA LEU A 540 24.70 -9.49 -37.68
C LEU A 540 25.44 -8.72 -36.58
N SER A 541 26.33 -7.82 -36.95
CA SER A 541 27.14 -7.03 -36.04
C SER A 541 26.26 -6.06 -35.24
N THR A 542 26.64 -5.85 -33.98
CA THR A 542 25.81 -5.11 -33.02
C THR A 542 26.57 -4.00 -32.31
N SER A 543 25.86 -2.93 -31.97
CA SER A 543 26.32 -1.87 -31.08
C SER A 543 25.39 -1.76 -29.88
N ASN A 544 25.96 -1.62 -28.68
CA ASN A 544 25.19 -1.33 -27.48
C ASN A 544 24.89 0.17 -27.42
N ILE A 545 23.60 0.50 -27.40
CA ILE A 545 23.12 1.87 -27.27
C ILE A 545 22.73 2.09 -25.82
N THR A 546 23.25 3.15 -25.21
CA THR A 546 22.98 3.54 -23.83
C THR A 546 22.38 4.94 -23.79
N ALA A 547 21.20 5.07 -23.22
CA ALA A 547 20.64 6.35 -22.82
C ALA A 547 20.85 6.54 -21.31
N GLN A 548 21.44 7.66 -20.92
CA GLN A 548 21.86 7.95 -19.55
C GLN A 548 21.39 9.34 -19.14
N PHE A 549 20.69 9.44 -18.00
CA PHE A 549 20.46 10.74 -17.38
C PHE A 549 21.74 11.28 -16.75
N LYS A 550 22.04 12.54 -17.05
CA LYS A 550 23.17 13.33 -16.54
C LYS A 550 22.67 14.74 -16.23
N ASP A 551 23.44 15.51 -15.49
CA ASP A 551 23.24 16.96 -15.51
C ASP A 551 23.63 17.55 -16.87
N ASN A 552 23.20 18.79 -17.12
CA ASN A 552 23.52 19.58 -18.31
C ASN A 552 25.02 19.89 -18.48
N TYR A 553 25.86 19.53 -17.51
CA TYR A 553 27.32 19.59 -17.57
C TYR A 553 27.98 18.23 -17.89
N GLY A 554 27.18 17.18 -18.07
CA GLY A 554 27.62 15.83 -18.42
C GLY A 554 28.05 14.97 -17.22
N VAL A 555 27.77 15.39 -15.99
CA VAL A 555 28.05 14.65 -14.76
C VAL A 555 26.83 13.82 -14.37
N ILE A 556 27.04 12.58 -13.93
CA ILE A 556 25.95 11.77 -13.34
C ILE A 556 25.81 12.20 -11.88
N PRO A 557 24.66 12.74 -11.43
CA PRO A 557 24.47 13.13 -10.04
C PRO A 557 24.56 11.94 -9.09
N ASP A 558 25.14 12.13 -7.90
CA ASP A 558 25.26 11.07 -6.89
C ASP A 558 23.90 10.53 -6.46
N ASP A 559 22.89 11.39 -6.42
CA ASP A 559 21.53 11.10 -5.96
C ASP A 559 20.57 10.72 -7.12
N ILE A 560 21.08 10.43 -8.32
CA ILE A 560 20.25 10.07 -9.51
C ILE A 560 19.32 8.88 -9.26
N GLY A 561 19.63 8.03 -8.28
CA GLY A 561 18.76 6.92 -7.87
C GLY A 561 17.44 7.32 -7.24
N ASN A 562 17.25 8.60 -6.91
CA ASN A 562 15.97 9.16 -6.49
C ASN A 562 15.04 9.50 -7.67
N LEU A 563 15.56 9.60 -8.90
CA LEU A 563 14.75 9.87 -10.07
C LEU A 563 13.75 8.71 -10.30
N PRO A 564 12.46 8.99 -10.55
CA PRO A 564 11.51 7.93 -10.86
C PRO A 564 11.94 7.14 -12.10
N THR A 565 11.55 5.87 -12.14
CA THR A 565 11.76 5.04 -13.33
C THR A 565 11.08 5.67 -14.56
N MET A 566 11.85 5.89 -15.62
CA MET A 566 11.37 6.45 -16.88
C MET A 566 11.42 5.41 -17.97
N LEU A 567 10.33 5.29 -18.74
CA LEU A 567 10.32 4.52 -19.97
C LEU A 567 11.02 5.31 -21.07
N ILE A 568 12.06 4.74 -21.66
CA ILE A 568 12.83 5.33 -22.76
C ILE A 568 12.46 4.63 -24.06
N HIS A 569 12.10 5.41 -25.09
CA HIS A 569 11.84 4.89 -26.43
C HIS A 569 13.06 5.07 -27.33
N PHE A 570 13.53 3.98 -27.92
CA PHE A 570 14.63 3.95 -28.88
C PHE A 570 14.10 3.72 -30.30
N THR A 571 14.61 4.52 -31.23
CA THR A 571 14.29 4.40 -32.66
C THR A 571 15.56 4.48 -33.49
N THR A 572 15.51 3.92 -34.70
CA THR A 572 16.59 4.08 -35.68
C THR A 572 16.03 4.17 -37.10
N ASP A 573 16.75 4.89 -37.97
CA ASP A 573 16.41 5.00 -39.40
C ASP A 573 17.05 3.90 -40.27
N LYS A 574 18.04 3.16 -39.73
CA LYS A 574 18.77 2.06 -40.38
C LYS A 574 19.10 0.95 -39.37
N GLY A 575 19.08 -0.30 -39.83
CA GLY A 575 19.32 -1.45 -38.95
C GLY A 575 18.07 -1.81 -38.17
N THR A 576 18.26 -2.53 -37.06
CA THR A 576 17.16 -2.90 -36.15
C THR A 576 17.57 -2.65 -34.70
N ILE A 577 16.65 -2.16 -33.88
CA ILE A 577 16.84 -1.96 -32.44
C ILE A 577 15.92 -2.91 -31.69
N ASN A 578 16.46 -3.59 -30.67
CA ASN A 578 15.67 -4.42 -29.77
C ASN A 578 16.33 -4.50 -28.38
N PRO A 579 15.57 -4.26 -27.29
CA PRO A 579 14.19 -3.77 -27.24
C PRO A 579 14.03 -2.30 -27.67
N THR A 580 12.85 -1.92 -28.18
CA THR A 580 12.56 -0.51 -28.56
C THR A 580 12.13 0.37 -27.40
N GLU A 581 11.77 -0.22 -26.26
CA GLU A 581 11.32 0.50 -25.06
C GLU A 581 11.97 -0.13 -23.83
N VAL A 582 12.58 0.68 -22.96
CA VAL A 582 13.32 0.20 -21.79
C VAL A 582 13.14 1.17 -20.63
N ASN A 583 12.80 0.64 -19.46
CA ASN A 583 12.78 1.42 -18.22
C ASN A 583 14.21 1.71 -17.73
N THR A 584 14.44 2.91 -17.22
CA THR A 584 15.71 3.24 -16.57
C THR A 584 15.94 2.37 -15.33
N ASP A 585 17.19 1.97 -15.11
CA ASP A 585 17.64 1.38 -13.85
C ASP A 585 17.83 2.46 -12.76
N SER A 586 18.23 2.05 -11.55
CA SER A 586 18.48 2.96 -10.42
C SER A 586 19.67 3.91 -10.61
N SER A 587 20.39 3.82 -11.73
CA SER A 587 21.43 4.77 -12.12
C SER A 587 20.95 5.76 -13.18
N GLY A 588 19.65 5.77 -13.50
CA GLY A 588 19.08 6.62 -14.53
C GLY A 588 19.45 6.17 -15.95
N ARG A 589 19.75 4.88 -16.13
CA ARG A 589 20.29 4.33 -17.39
C ARG A 589 19.34 3.33 -18.05
N ALA A 590 19.19 3.41 -19.37
CA ALA A 590 18.47 2.45 -20.19
C ALA A 590 19.37 1.99 -21.35
N THR A 591 19.35 0.69 -21.69
CA THR A 591 20.22 0.13 -22.74
C THR A 591 19.44 -0.71 -23.75
N THR A 592 19.82 -0.63 -25.02
CA THR A 592 19.29 -1.45 -26.10
C THR A 592 20.41 -1.87 -27.06
N THR A 593 20.12 -2.78 -27.98
CA THR A 593 21.09 -3.26 -28.96
C THR A 593 20.64 -2.88 -30.37
N LEU A 594 21.52 -2.19 -31.10
CA LEU A 594 21.41 -1.95 -32.54
C LEU A 594 22.06 -3.11 -33.29
N THR A 595 21.41 -3.67 -34.31
CA THR A 595 21.97 -4.63 -35.26
C THR A 595 22.08 -3.99 -36.65
N SER A 596 23.23 -4.17 -37.31
CA SER A 596 23.53 -3.54 -38.61
C SER A 596 22.64 -4.03 -39.75
N LEU A 597 22.65 -3.29 -40.87
CA LEU A 597 22.16 -3.79 -42.17
C LEU A 597 23.27 -4.52 -42.91
N THR A 598 22.95 -5.20 -44.01
CA THR A 598 23.95 -5.80 -44.92
C THR A 598 24.52 -4.80 -45.95
N THR A 599 24.34 -3.50 -45.74
CA THR A 599 24.74 -2.45 -46.69
C THR A 599 25.34 -1.28 -45.92
N PRO A 600 26.56 -0.84 -46.28
CA PRO A 600 27.22 0.28 -45.62
C PRO A 600 26.37 1.55 -45.64
N CYS A 601 26.24 2.20 -44.48
CA CYS A 601 25.51 3.44 -44.28
C CYS A 601 25.83 4.03 -42.91
N ILE A 602 25.27 5.20 -42.59
CA ILE A 602 25.29 5.73 -41.23
C ILE A 602 23.87 5.62 -40.69
N ALA A 603 23.71 4.93 -39.57
CA ALA A 603 22.46 4.82 -38.84
C ALA A 603 22.35 5.98 -37.84
N LYS A 604 21.23 6.69 -37.83
CA LYS A 604 20.84 7.59 -36.74
C LYS A 604 20.03 6.78 -35.73
N ILE A 605 20.40 6.89 -34.46
CA ILE A 605 19.69 6.30 -33.34
C ILE A 605 19.21 7.44 -32.46
N THR A 606 17.94 7.40 -32.06
CA THR A 606 17.32 8.43 -31.23
C THR A 606 16.73 7.76 -30.01
N ALA A 607 17.09 8.22 -28.82
CA ALA A 607 16.40 7.87 -27.58
C ALA A 607 15.57 9.05 -27.10
N SER A 608 14.36 8.78 -26.61
CA SER A 608 13.45 9.83 -26.13
C SER A 608 12.86 9.45 -24.77
N ALA A 609 12.75 10.46 -23.92
CA ALA A 609 12.10 10.41 -22.62
C ALA A 609 10.73 11.13 -22.68
N PRO A 610 9.81 10.90 -21.72
CA PRO A 610 8.62 11.72 -21.54
C PRO A 610 8.93 13.22 -21.63
N PRO A 611 8.14 14.03 -22.37
CA PRO A 611 6.86 13.70 -23.01
C PRO A 611 6.94 13.09 -24.41
N TYR A 612 8.11 12.61 -24.86
CA TYR A 612 8.33 12.05 -26.20
C TYR A 612 8.08 13.06 -27.33
N THR A 613 8.61 14.26 -27.14
CA THR A 613 8.67 15.35 -28.12
C THR A 613 10.08 15.45 -28.74
N PRO A 614 10.26 16.15 -29.87
CA PRO A 614 11.59 16.35 -30.47
C PRO A 614 12.61 17.08 -29.58
N ASN A 615 12.17 17.72 -28.49
CA ASN A 615 13.07 18.39 -27.55
C ASN A 615 13.45 17.50 -26.36
N SER A 616 12.75 16.38 -26.17
CA SER A 616 13.00 15.39 -25.11
C SER A 616 13.77 14.17 -25.64
N GLU A 617 14.50 14.33 -26.73
CA GLU A 617 15.28 13.28 -27.37
C GLU A 617 16.74 13.68 -27.51
N ASP A 618 17.62 12.68 -27.54
CA ASP A 618 19.00 12.82 -27.98
C ASP A 618 19.31 11.77 -29.05
N SER A 619 20.32 12.04 -29.87
CA SER A 619 20.65 11.18 -31.01
C SER A 619 22.14 10.96 -31.18
N ILE A 620 22.50 9.71 -31.50
CA ILE A 620 23.85 9.29 -31.85
C ILE A 620 23.87 8.69 -33.26
N PHE A 621 25.02 8.73 -33.91
CA PHE A 621 25.23 8.08 -35.20
C PHE A 621 26.15 6.86 -35.03
N VAL A 622 25.78 5.74 -35.66
CA VAL A 622 26.62 4.54 -35.75
C VAL A 622 26.90 4.27 -37.21
N GLU A 623 28.18 4.11 -37.56
CA GLU A 623 28.62 3.82 -38.92
C GLU A 623 28.58 2.32 -39.19
N PHE A 624 27.92 1.91 -40.26
CA PHE A 624 27.94 0.55 -40.79
C PHE A 624 28.97 0.49 -41.92
N THR A 625 30.05 -0.25 -41.72
CA THR A 625 31.21 -0.24 -42.61
C THR A 625 31.20 -1.39 -43.61
N THR A 626 31.93 -1.20 -44.71
CA THR A 626 32.19 -2.28 -45.66
C THR A 626 33.13 -3.29 -45.04
N LEU A 627 32.78 -4.57 -45.11
CA LEU A 627 33.73 -5.65 -44.88
C LEU A 627 34.59 -5.82 -46.12
N CYS A 628 35.90 -5.85 -45.95
CA CYS A 628 36.82 -6.24 -47.00
C CYS A 628 37.46 -7.59 -46.68
N SER A 629 37.79 -8.36 -47.71
CA SER A 629 38.45 -9.64 -47.54
C SER A 629 39.90 -9.55 -47.98
N ILE A 630 40.82 -10.05 -47.15
CA ILE A 630 42.19 -10.33 -47.55
C ILE A 630 42.28 -11.83 -47.83
N SER A 631 42.76 -12.25 -49.00
CA SER A 631 42.93 -13.68 -49.28
C SER A 631 44.14 -13.95 -50.19
N GLY A 632 44.62 -15.18 -50.16
CA GLY A 632 45.77 -15.62 -50.94
C GLY A 632 45.99 -17.13 -50.86
N TYR A 633 47.10 -17.59 -51.45
CA TYR A 633 47.53 -18.98 -51.42
C TYR A 633 48.95 -19.11 -50.87
N LYS A 634 49.24 -20.25 -50.25
CA LYS A 634 50.58 -20.68 -49.84
C LYS A 634 50.92 -21.96 -50.59
N TRP A 635 52.07 -21.99 -51.26
CA TRP A 635 52.57 -23.15 -51.99
C TRP A 635 54.08 -23.31 -51.77
N ASN A 636 54.61 -24.47 -52.17
CA ASN A 636 56.03 -24.78 -52.10
C ASN A 636 56.69 -24.51 -53.45
N ASP A 637 57.41 -23.40 -53.55
CA ASP A 637 58.24 -23.03 -54.71
C ASP A 637 59.45 -23.98 -54.78
N LEU A 638 59.42 -24.91 -55.74
CA LEU A 638 60.40 -26.00 -55.86
C LEU A 638 61.58 -25.63 -56.75
N ASN A 639 61.40 -24.65 -57.63
CA ASN A 639 62.40 -24.25 -58.62
C ASN A 639 63.01 -22.86 -58.35
N GLU A 640 62.55 -22.18 -57.30
CA GLU A 640 62.98 -20.87 -56.81
C GLU A 640 62.75 -19.71 -57.78
N ASP A 641 61.77 -19.82 -58.68
CA ASP A 641 61.47 -18.77 -59.66
C ASP A 641 60.34 -17.81 -59.22
N GLY A 642 59.67 -18.12 -58.10
CA GLY A 642 58.60 -17.30 -57.55
C GLY A 642 57.27 -17.38 -58.32
N ILE A 643 57.10 -18.35 -59.22
CA ILE A 643 55.91 -18.57 -60.02
C ILE A 643 55.27 -19.89 -59.59
N TRP A 644 53.97 -19.88 -59.26
CA TRP A 644 53.28 -21.12 -58.90
C TRP A 644 53.02 -22.00 -60.14
N ASP A 645 53.92 -22.94 -60.40
CA ASP A 645 53.86 -23.86 -61.53
C ASP A 645 53.04 -25.14 -61.25
N GLU A 646 52.63 -25.84 -62.31
CA GLU A 646 51.85 -27.10 -62.24
C GLU A 646 52.50 -28.21 -61.40
N ASN A 647 53.84 -28.17 -61.23
CA ASN A 647 54.60 -29.17 -60.46
C ASN A 647 54.80 -28.78 -58.99
N GLU A 648 54.26 -27.66 -58.53
CA GLU A 648 54.49 -27.11 -57.20
C GLU A 648 53.26 -27.31 -56.30
N PRO A 649 53.40 -28.09 -55.20
CA PRO A 649 52.26 -28.43 -54.37
C PRO A 649 51.81 -27.25 -53.49
N PRO A 650 50.49 -27.08 -53.28
CA PRO A 650 49.98 -26.19 -52.27
C PRO A 650 50.39 -26.64 -50.87
N ILE A 651 50.36 -25.71 -49.94
CA ILE A 651 50.79 -25.89 -48.57
C ILE A 651 49.59 -25.75 -47.64
N SER A 652 49.16 -26.88 -47.05
CA SER A 652 48.03 -26.94 -46.11
C SER A 652 48.44 -26.83 -44.65
N GLY A 653 47.58 -26.24 -43.81
CA GLY A 653 47.73 -26.16 -42.36
C GLY A 653 48.81 -25.18 -41.89
N TRP A 654 49.21 -24.24 -42.75
CA TRP A 654 50.16 -23.19 -42.39
C TRP A 654 49.42 -22.02 -41.75
N GLU A 655 49.97 -21.49 -40.66
CA GLU A 655 49.43 -20.32 -39.98
C GLU A 655 49.81 -19.05 -40.74
N ILE A 656 48.79 -18.27 -41.08
CA ILE A 656 48.89 -16.94 -41.68
C ILE A 656 48.29 -15.97 -40.68
N TYR A 657 48.99 -14.88 -40.37
CA TYR A 657 48.48 -13.83 -39.51
C TYR A 657 48.71 -12.45 -40.13
N ILE A 658 47.92 -11.48 -39.71
CA ILE A 658 48.06 -10.09 -40.08
C ILE A 658 48.88 -9.39 -38.99
N ASP A 659 50.11 -9.00 -39.33
CA ASP A 659 50.98 -8.22 -38.45
C ASP A 659 50.54 -6.74 -38.46
N LEU A 660 49.71 -6.37 -37.50
CA LEU A 660 49.09 -5.04 -37.42
C LEU A 660 50.04 -4.01 -36.82
N ASN A 661 50.98 -4.43 -35.98
CA ASN A 661 51.91 -3.54 -35.30
C ASN A 661 53.32 -3.54 -35.92
N ASN A 662 53.52 -4.33 -37.00
CA ASN A 662 54.74 -4.45 -37.79
C ASN A 662 55.97 -4.86 -36.96
N ASN A 663 55.77 -5.72 -35.95
CA ASN A 663 56.85 -6.17 -35.08
C ASN A 663 57.49 -7.50 -35.52
N GLY A 664 56.92 -8.18 -36.54
CA GLY A 664 57.40 -9.44 -37.07
C GLY A 664 57.04 -10.69 -36.25
N TYR A 665 56.13 -10.57 -35.28
CA TYR A 665 55.63 -11.64 -34.43
C TYR A 665 54.11 -11.56 -34.32
N TRP A 666 53.44 -12.70 -34.37
CA TRP A 666 52.01 -12.74 -34.08
C TRP A 666 51.75 -12.35 -32.61
N ASN A 667 50.89 -11.38 -32.40
CA ASN A 667 50.34 -11.03 -31.08
C ASN A 667 48.90 -11.55 -30.91
N GLU A 668 48.47 -11.71 -29.66
CA GLU A 668 47.14 -12.27 -29.34
C GLU A 668 45.97 -11.41 -29.90
N ASP A 669 46.22 -10.11 -30.09
CA ASP A 669 45.30 -9.14 -30.67
C ASP A 669 45.30 -9.10 -32.21
N GLU A 670 46.13 -9.92 -32.87
CA GLU A 670 46.25 -9.94 -34.33
C GLU A 670 45.44 -11.08 -34.97
N PRO A 671 44.70 -10.81 -36.07
CA PRO A 671 43.97 -11.84 -36.80
C PRO A 671 44.89 -12.92 -37.36
N LYS A 672 44.51 -14.20 -37.19
CA LYS A 672 45.19 -15.34 -37.82
C LYS A 672 44.22 -16.38 -38.38
N THR A 673 44.69 -17.12 -39.39
CA THR A 673 43.96 -18.22 -40.03
C THR A 673 44.93 -19.32 -40.48
N LEU A 674 44.40 -20.48 -40.83
CA LEU A 674 45.19 -21.59 -41.39
C LEU A 674 44.89 -21.72 -42.89
N THR A 675 45.89 -22.13 -43.66
CA THR A 675 45.69 -22.50 -45.05
C THR A 675 44.93 -23.81 -45.18
N ASP A 676 44.03 -23.90 -46.16
CA ASP A 676 43.24 -25.11 -46.45
C ASP A 676 44.04 -26.19 -47.21
N GLU A 677 43.40 -27.28 -47.63
CA GLU A 677 44.05 -28.38 -48.38
C GLU A 677 44.67 -27.93 -49.72
N ASN A 678 44.20 -26.83 -50.29
CA ASN A 678 44.69 -26.22 -51.52
C ASN A 678 45.63 -25.04 -51.25
N GLY A 679 46.01 -24.82 -50.00
CA GLY A 679 46.89 -23.73 -49.59
C GLY A 679 46.20 -22.36 -49.52
N PHE A 680 44.88 -22.28 -49.70
CA PHE A 680 44.12 -21.04 -49.67
C PHE A 680 43.94 -20.54 -48.24
N TYR A 681 44.03 -19.22 -48.05
CA TYR A 681 43.67 -18.55 -46.80
C TYR A 681 42.83 -17.29 -47.07
N SER A 682 41.99 -16.93 -46.11
CA SER A 682 41.23 -15.67 -46.15
C SER A 682 40.98 -15.09 -44.76
N PHE A 683 40.94 -13.77 -44.71
CA PHE A 683 40.48 -12.94 -43.59
C PHE A 683 39.31 -12.08 -44.06
N ILE A 684 38.39 -11.81 -43.15
CA ILE A 684 37.37 -10.77 -43.29
C ILE A 684 37.76 -9.69 -42.29
N ILE A 685 37.98 -8.47 -42.76
CA ILE A 685 38.45 -7.34 -41.96
C ILE A 685 37.56 -6.13 -42.16
N ASP A 686 37.42 -5.33 -41.11
CA ASP A 686 36.74 -4.03 -41.14
C ASP A 686 37.68 -2.98 -41.74
N GLU A 687 37.25 -2.34 -42.84
CA GLU A 687 38.09 -1.43 -43.62
C GLU A 687 38.56 -0.19 -42.84
N VAL A 688 37.80 0.24 -41.83
CA VAL A 688 38.10 1.47 -41.06
C VAL A 688 39.25 1.27 -40.06
N ASN A 689 39.47 0.04 -39.58
CA ASN A 689 40.48 -0.27 -38.55
C ASN A 689 41.83 -0.71 -39.13
N PHE A 690 42.01 -0.60 -40.45
CA PHE A 690 43.16 -1.16 -41.14
C PHE A 690 43.99 -0.06 -41.81
N ASP A 691 45.20 0.22 -41.29
CA ASP A 691 46.11 1.19 -41.89
C ASP A 691 46.88 0.58 -43.07
N TYR A 692 46.46 0.93 -44.28
CA TYR A 692 47.10 0.48 -45.52
C TYR A 692 48.41 1.22 -45.86
N THR A 693 48.87 2.18 -45.05
CA THR A 693 50.03 3.03 -45.39
C THR A 693 51.38 2.50 -44.92
N ASN A 694 51.40 1.55 -43.98
CA ASN A 694 52.64 0.96 -43.43
C ASN A 694 53.07 -0.36 -44.09
N TRP A 695 52.49 -0.71 -45.25
CA TRP A 695 52.80 -1.94 -45.95
C TRP A 695 54.14 -1.83 -46.69
N ILE A 696 55.14 -2.60 -46.23
CA ILE A 696 56.46 -2.70 -46.85
C ILE A 696 56.47 -3.89 -47.81
N GLU A 697 56.80 -3.63 -49.07
CA GLU A 697 57.09 -4.67 -50.06
C GLU A 697 58.37 -5.43 -49.62
N CYS A 698 58.23 -6.68 -49.17
CA CYS A 698 59.38 -7.56 -49.00
C CYS A 698 59.88 -8.00 -50.38
N SER A 699 60.82 -7.23 -50.93
CA SER A 699 61.43 -7.47 -52.25
C SER A 699 62.38 -8.69 -52.31
N ASN A 700 62.58 -9.41 -51.20
CA ASN A 700 63.41 -10.62 -51.17
C ASN A 700 62.65 -11.75 -50.46
N ASN A 701 62.33 -12.79 -51.23
CA ASN A 701 61.80 -14.07 -50.75
C ASN A 701 62.77 -14.62 -49.68
N PRO A 702 62.37 -14.86 -48.42
CA PRO A 702 63.23 -15.58 -47.50
C PRO A 702 63.33 -17.03 -47.98
N VAL A 703 64.57 -17.45 -48.24
CA VAL A 703 64.97 -18.83 -48.55
C VAL A 703 64.22 -19.83 -47.65
N PHE A 704 63.71 -20.90 -48.26
CA PHE A 704 63.06 -22.03 -47.61
C PHE A 704 63.86 -22.53 -46.40
N ASP A 705 63.39 -22.24 -45.18
CA ASP A 705 63.86 -22.89 -43.95
C ASP A 705 62.78 -23.86 -43.43
N PRO A 706 62.93 -25.17 -43.69
CA PRO A 706 61.96 -26.17 -43.24
C PRO A 706 61.94 -26.39 -41.72
N SER A 707 62.81 -25.72 -40.96
CA SER A 707 62.89 -25.87 -39.49
C SER A 707 62.12 -24.84 -38.67
N SER A 708 61.72 -23.69 -39.26
CA SER A 708 61.08 -22.59 -38.52
C SER A 708 59.55 -22.51 -38.63
N LYS A 709 58.93 -23.09 -39.68
CA LYS A 709 57.46 -23.13 -39.89
C LYS A 709 56.73 -21.77 -39.79
N VAL A 710 57.35 -20.64 -40.13
CA VAL A 710 56.67 -19.32 -40.14
C VAL A 710 56.88 -18.63 -41.49
N TYR A 711 55.82 -18.09 -42.09
CA TYR A 711 55.87 -17.32 -43.34
C TYR A 711 55.12 -16.00 -43.21
N TYR A 712 55.69 -14.94 -43.79
CA TYR A 712 55.22 -13.56 -43.75
C TYR A 712 54.70 -13.14 -45.14
N PRO A 713 53.38 -13.05 -45.39
CA PRO A 713 52.89 -12.47 -46.64
C PRO A 713 52.80 -10.93 -46.53
N SER A 714 53.45 -10.22 -47.47
CA SER A 714 53.23 -8.78 -47.71
C SER A 714 52.06 -8.59 -48.69
N ILE A 715 51.11 -7.70 -48.38
CA ILE A 715 49.92 -7.41 -49.22
C ILE A 715 50.10 -6.10 -49.98
N ILE A 716 49.65 -6.07 -51.24
CA ILE A 716 49.67 -4.91 -52.13
C ILE A 716 48.27 -4.27 -52.20
N LYS A 717 48.20 -2.93 -52.10
CA LYS A 717 46.96 -2.13 -52.27
C LYS A 717 46.63 -1.97 -53.76
N ILE A 718 45.51 -2.51 -54.24
CA ILE A 718 45.15 -2.48 -55.67
C ILE A 718 44.01 -1.49 -55.98
N SER A 719 43.01 -1.30 -55.10
CA SER A 719 41.99 -0.23 -55.21
C SER A 719 41.25 0.02 -53.89
N GLN A 720 40.29 0.96 -53.86
CA GLN A 720 39.48 1.31 -52.68
C GLN A 720 38.55 0.20 -52.13
N SER A 721 38.47 -1.00 -52.74
CA SER A 721 37.54 -2.05 -52.27
C SER A 721 37.91 -3.50 -52.63
N ASP A 722 39.14 -3.76 -53.10
CA ASP A 722 39.56 -5.11 -53.50
C ASP A 722 41.04 -5.32 -53.10
N TYR A 723 41.28 -6.24 -52.16
CA TYR A 723 42.61 -6.64 -51.68
C TYR A 723 42.87 -8.09 -52.11
N ARG A 724 43.53 -8.27 -53.26
CA ARG A 724 43.88 -9.60 -53.76
C ARG A 724 45.36 -9.82 -53.67
N MET A 725 45.76 -10.99 -53.18
CA MET A 725 47.05 -11.58 -53.50
C MET A 725 46.81 -12.67 -54.56
N TRP A 726 47.15 -12.39 -55.82
CA TRP A 726 47.29 -13.40 -56.88
C TRP A 726 48.47 -13.01 -57.78
N TYR A 727 49.29 -14.01 -58.12
CA TYR A 727 50.15 -14.00 -59.30
C TYR A 727 49.75 -15.19 -60.18
N GLY A 728 49.26 -14.89 -61.40
CA GLY A 728 49.01 -15.85 -62.49
C GLY A 728 47.57 -15.82 -63.04
N SER A 729 47.36 -15.52 -64.32
CA SER A 729 46.07 -15.69 -65.02
C SER A 729 46.17 -16.75 -66.12
N ASP A 730 45.01 -17.30 -66.52
CA ASP A 730 44.79 -18.47 -67.40
C ASP A 730 45.38 -18.42 -68.83
N SER A 731 46.33 -17.54 -69.14
CA SER A 731 47.06 -17.59 -70.41
C SER A 731 48.34 -16.74 -70.40
N GLY A 732 49.43 -17.24 -69.81
CA GLY A 732 50.79 -16.74 -70.08
C GLY A 732 51.20 -15.43 -69.38
N ILE A 733 52.29 -15.52 -68.64
CA ILE A 733 52.91 -14.54 -67.73
C ILE A 733 53.35 -13.22 -68.41
N GLY A 734 53.08 -12.09 -67.74
CA GLY A 734 53.75 -10.80 -67.94
C GLY A 734 53.55 -9.88 -66.73
N TYR A 735 54.64 -9.37 -66.15
CA TYR A 735 54.65 -8.35 -65.08
C TYR A 735 54.56 -6.93 -65.68
N ALA A 736 54.02 -5.97 -64.92
CA ALA A 736 54.22 -4.54 -65.17
C ALA A 736 54.95 -3.90 -63.98
N THR A 737 56.06 -3.22 -64.27
CA THR A 737 56.85 -2.42 -63.32
C THR A 737 56.37 -0.97 -63.23
N SER A 738 56.81 -0.28 -62.17
CA SER A 738 56.49 1.05 -61.65
C SER A 738 56.54 2.29 -62.58
N SER A 739 55.79 2.30 -63.69
CA SER A 739 55.28 3.53 -64.30
C SER A 739 54.04 3.23 -65.12
N ASP A 740 52.89 3.16 -64.43
CA ASP A 740 51.56 3.57 -64.88
C ASP A 740 50.69 3.76 -63.62
#